data_AF-A0A2E6E857-F1
#
_entry.id   AF-A0A2E6E857-F1
#
_cell.length_a   1.000
_cell.length_b   1.000
_cell.length_c   1.000
_cell.angle_alpha   90.00
_cell.angle_beta   90.00
_cell.angle_gamma   90.00
#
_symmetry.space_group_name_H-M   'P 1'
#
loop_
_entity.id
_entity.type
_entity.pdbx_description
1 polymer ?
#
loop_
_entity_poly.entity_id
_entity_poly.type
_entity_poly.pdbx_seq_one_letter_code
_entity_poly.pdbx_strand_id
1 'polypeptide(L)'
;MKSIDIRGARTHNLKNIDLTLPRGKLIVFTGLSGSGKSSLAFDTIYAEGQRRYVESLSAYARQFLSMMEKPDVDHIDGLSPAISIEQKSTSHNPRSTVGTVTEIYDYLRLLFARVGIPHCPTHGTTLEAQTVSQMVDQVLNIAEDTKIMLLAPIVIERKGEHIKLMRDLLAQGFIRARINGKVYELEDPPQLDLHRKHTIEAVIDRFKVKEDLRLRLAESFETALSLSDGTARIAQMDNPSAEEIIFSDRFACNICGYSLTELEPRLFSFNNPTGACQSCDGLGVKQFFDPERVIVNTKLSLAGGAIRGWDRKTKYYFQMIKSLAMHYEFDIESPFCDLTDSHKEIILYGSNQEKIEFFYANSRGMEIKQKHRFEGVIPNMERRYKETESNAVREELTRYLNSQQCPDCSGTRLNESARNIFIQGTSIPEISAMSVGDACTFFSQIRLGGWRGAIAEKIVKEISERLNFLSDVGLEYLSLNRSAETLSGGEAQRIRLASQIGSGLVGVMYILDEPSIGLHQRDNQRLLSTLMHLRDIGNTVIVVEHDEEAIIAADHVVDLGPGAGIHGGKVVAQGSPKEIMEDSKSLTGQYLSGLRSILVPDSRVRPDHNKTLTISGATGNNLKSIEAAIPLGLMTCVTGVSGSGKSTLVNETIYKAIAEQLHGTGKNAAPYQTMAGLELIDRVIEISQRPIGRTPRSNPATYSGLFTPIRELFAGTQESRSRGYMPGRFSFNVKGGRCEACQGDGVIKVEMHFLPDVYVLCDVCRGARYNRETLEIRYKGKNIHEILEMTVEDAATFFQNIPIVAKKLQTLVDVGLSYIHLGQNATTLSGGEAQRIKLAKELSKRDTGNTLYILDEPTTGLHFQDISQLLIVLQRLRDKGNTIIVIEHNLDVIKTADWVIDLGPEGGDGGGTIVAAGTPEDISHNKASFTGKYLAPLLEGINQQQRA
;
A
#
# COMPACT_ATOMS: atom_id res chain seq x y z
N MET A 1 -18.79 30.96 19.71
CA MET A 1 -19.76 31.00 18.59
C MET A 1 -20.32 29.61 18.36
N LYS A 2 -21.62 29.48 18.04
CA LYS A 2 -22.32 28.19 17.84
C LYS A 2 -22.37 27.72 16.37
N SER A 3 -21.92 28.54 15.44
CA SER A 3 -21.94 28.31 13.99
C SER A 3 -20.57 28.55 13.36
N ILE A 4 -20.40 28.04 12.15
CA ILE A 4 -19.33 28.38 11.20
C ILE A 4 -19.98 29.20 10.09
N ASP A 5 -19.56 30.44 9.92
CA ASP A 5 -20.17 31.38 8.98
C ASP A 5 -19.23 31.64 7.81
N ILE A 6 -19.66 31.28 6.60
CA ILE A 6 -18.92 31.39 5.34
C ILE A 6 -19.62 32.45 4.49
N ARG A 7 -18.89 33.46 4.04
CA ARG A 7 -19.40 34.54 3.18
C ARG A 7 -18.58 34.67 1.91
N GLY A 8 -19.27 34.72 0.78
CA GLY A 8 -18.70 34.97 -0.54
C GLY A 8 -17.66 33.94 -0.99
N ALA A 9 -17.91 32.63 -0.83
CA ALA A 9 -16.99 31.61 -1.32
C ALA A 9 -17.10 31.46 -2.86
N ARG A 10 -15.95 31.54 -3.54
CA ARG A 10 -15.80 31.59 -5.01
C ARG A 10 -14.75 30.63 -5.56
N THR A 11 -14.14 29.80 -4.71
CA THR A 11 -13.17 28.80 -5.11
C THR A 11 -13.70 27.91 -6.24
N HIS A 12 -12.94 27.78 -7.33
CA HIS A 12 -13.30 27.04 -8.55
C HIS A 12 -14.62 27.50 -9.20
N ASN A 13 -15.69 26.70 -9.09
CA ASN A 13 -16.97 26.97 -9.73
C ASN A 13 -18.03 27.56 -8.79
N LEU A 14 -17.68 27.78 -7.51
CA LEU A 14 -18.59 28.35 -6.51
C LEU A 14 -19.06 29.76 -6.91
N LYS A 15 -20.36 30.01 -6.81
CA LYS A 15 -21.02 31.23 -7.30
C LYS A 15 -21.23 32.25 -6.18
N ASN A 16 -20.14 32.65 -5.53
CA ASN A 16 -20.17 33.61 -4.42
C ASN A 16 -21.16 33.21 -3.31
N ILE A 17 -20.99 32.00 -2.80
CA ILE A 17 -21.97 31.39 -1.89
C ILE A 17 -21.79 31.87 -0.44
N ASP A 18 -22.93 32.05 0.22
CA ASP A 18 -23.03 32.36 1.65
C ASP A 18 -23.66 31.17 2.36
N LEU A 19 -23.03 30.68 3.43
CA LEU A 19 -23.46 29.47 4.13
C LEU A 19 -23.19 29.58 5.63
N THR A 20 -24.14 29.11 6.46
CA THR A 20 -23.98 29.05 7.91
C THR A 20 -24.16 27.60 8.36
N LEU A 21 -23.11 27.01 8.91
CA LEU A 21 -23.07 25.60 9.31
C LEU A 21 -23.13 25.46 10.84
N PRO A 22 -23.87 24.47 11.38
CA PRO A 22 -23.93 24.24 12.81
C PRO A 22 -22.65 23.58 13.35
N ARG A 23 -22.05 24.15 14.40
CA ARG A 23 -20.85 23.57 15.03
C ARG A 23 -21.22 22.40 15.96
N GLY A 24 -20.34 21.39 16.04
CA GLY A 24 -20.54 20.23 16.92
C GLY A 24 -21.55 19.22 16.37
N LYS A 25 -21.79 19.25 15.06
CA LYS A 25 -22.79 18.45 14.35
C LYS A 25 -22.14 17.60 13.26
N LEU A 26 -22.84 16.53 12.85
CA LEU A 26 -22.53 15.76 11.65
C LEU A 26 -23.21 16.43 10.45
N ILE A 27 -22.40 17.09 9.62
CA ILE A 27 -22.83 17.81 8.43
C ILE A 27 -22.48 16.98 7.20
N VAL A 28 -23.45 16.76 6.30
CA VAL A 28 -23.21 16.06 5.02
C VAL A 28 -23.37 17.03 3.85
N PHE A 29 -22.35 17.09 2.99
CA PHE A 29 -22.41 17.78 1.71
C PHE A 29 -22.72 16.75 0.61
N THR A 30 -23.77 17.00 -0.15
CA THR A 30 -24.23 16.12 -1.21
C THR A 30 -24.55 16.90 -2.49
N GLY A 31 -24.92 16.19 -3.56
CA GLY A 31 -25.20 16.75 -4.89
C GLY A 31 -24.34 16.13 -5.99
N LEU A 32 -24.54 16.56 -7.24
CA LEU A 32 -23.95 15.93 -8.44
C LEU A 32 -22.40 15.91 -8.47
N SER A 33 -21.80 14.97 -9.20
CA SER A 33 -20.36 14.97 -9.51
C SER A 33 -19.96 16.30 -10.16
N GLY A 34 -18.98 17.01 -9.60
CA GLY A 34 -18.56 18.32 -10.10
C GLY A 34 -19.46 19.50 -9.70
N SER A 35 -20.39 19.33 -8.75
CA SER A 35 -21.28 20.41 -8.30
C SER A 35 -20.61 21.48 -7.41
N GLY A 36 -19.39 21.23 -6.92
CA GLY A 36 -18.63 22.14 -6.05
C GLY A 36 -18.48 21.66 -4.60
N LYS A 37 -18.85 20.41 -4.28
CA LYS A 37 -18.74 19.80 -2.93
C LYS A 37 -17.32 19.87 -2.37
N SER A 38 -16.35 19.30 -3.10
CA SER A 38 -14.95 19.27 -2.69
C SER A 38 -14.33 20.67 -2.68
N SER A 39 -14.75 21.54 -3.60
CA SER A 39 -14.31 22.95 -3.65
C SER A 39 -14.72 23.71 -2.39
N LEU A 40 -15.90 23.43 -1.85
CA LEU A 40 -16.35 24.03 -0.59
C LEU A 40 -15.69 23.34 0.63
N ALA A 41 -15.76 22.02 0.71
CA ALA A 41 -15.27 21.26 1.87
C ALA A 41 -13.74 21.33 2.02
N PHE A 42 -13.00 20.98 0.97
CA PHE A 42 -11.55 20.82 1.03
C PHE A 42 -10.81 22.09 0.61
N ASP A 43 -11.14 22.64 -0.57
CA ASP A 43 -10.36 23.75 -1.13
C ASP A 43 -10.69 25.10 -0.48
N THR A 44 -11.79 25.18 0.28
CA THR A 44 -12.20 26.38 1.02
C THR A 44 -12.15 26.18 2.54
N ILE A 45 -13.02 25.34 3.11
CA ILE A 45 -13.18 25.21 4.56
C ILE A 45 -11.93 24.57 5.21
N TYR A 46 -11.51 23.40 4.71
CA TYR A 46 -10.31 22.72 5.21
C TYR A 46 -9.05 23.56 4.98
N ALA A 47 -8.84 24.05 3.76
CA ALA A 47 -7.68 24.85 3.40
C ALA A 47 -7.52 26.06 4.32
N GLU A 48 -8.60 26.79 4.59
CA GLU A 48 -8.56 27.95 5.47
C GLU A 48 -8.37 27.55 6.95
N GLY A 49 -9.03 26.49 7.41
CA GLY A 49 -8.87 25.97 8.78
C GLY A 49 -7.44 25.48 9.06
N GLN A 50 -6.83 24.75 8.13
CA GLN A 50 -5.45 24.29 8.22
C GLN A 50 -4.47 25.46 8.14
N ARG A 51 -4.64 26.36 7.17
CA ARG A 51 -3.76 27.53 6.98
C ARG A 51 -3.71 28.38 8.24
N ARG A 52 -4.86 28.77 8.81
CA ARG A 52 -4.93 29.59 10.03
C ARG A 52 -4.21 28.94 11.20
N TYR A 53 -4.32 27.62 11.34
CA TYR A 53 -3.63 26.87 12.38
C TYR A 53 -2.10 26.85 12.16
N VAL A 54 -1.64 26.50 10.96
CA VAL A 54 -0.21 26.40 10.65
C VAL A 54 0.50 27.77 10.69
N GLU A 55 -0.19 28.86 10.29
CA GLU A 55 0.31 30.24 10.41
C GLU A 55 0.57 30.68 11.87
N SER A 56 -0.01 29.97 12.83
CA SER A 56 0.21 30.20 14.26
C SER A 56 1.43 29.47 14.83
N LEU A 57 1.95 28.45 14.13
CA LEU A 57 3.04 27.59 14.63
C LEU A 57 4.40 28.31 14.70
N SER A 58 4.74 29.12 13.70
CA SER A 58 5.99 29.90 13.70
C SER A 58 5.95 31.07 12.73
N ALA A 59 6.79 32.08 12.98
CA ALA A 59 6.98 33.20 12.04
C ALA A 59 7.50 32.72 10.67
N TYR A 60 8.36 31.70 10.65
CA TYR A 60 8.86 31.08 9.44
C TYR A 60 7.74 30.41 8.62
N ALA A 61 6.89 29.60 9.26
CA ALA A 61 5.74 28.97 8.61
C ALA A 61 4.78 30.02 8.04
N ARG A 62 4.54 31.13 8.75
CA ARG A 62 3.71 32.23 8.26
C ARG A 62 4.28 32.90 7.01
N GLN A 63 5.58 33.18 6.99
CA GLN A 63 6.23 33.75 5.80
C GLN A 63 6.14 32.77 4.62
N PHE A 64 6.32 31.47 4.88
CA PHE A 64 6.25 30.46 3.83
C PHE A 64 4.83 30.32 3.25
N LEU A 65 3.82 30.25 4.11
CA LEU A 65 2.40 30.15 3.71
C LEU A 65 1.89 31.41 3.02
N SER A 66 2.50 32.58 3.26
CA SER A 66 2.12 33.81 2.56
C SER A 66 2.42 33.79 1.06
N MET A 67 3.30 32.88 0.60
CA MET A 67 3.57 32.65 -0.82
C MET A 67 2.54 31.74 -1.49
N MET A 68 1.66 31.10 -0.70
CA MET A 68 0.59 30.26 -1.23
C MET A 68 -0.64 31.10 -1.58
N GLU A 69 -1.35 30.67 -2.63
CA GLU A 69 -2.63 31.24 -3.01
C GLU A 69 -3.67 30.92 -1.92
N LYS A 70 -4.34 31.96 -1.42
CA LYS A 70 -5.40 31.79 -0.42
C LYS A 70 -6.69 31.34 -1.11
N PRO A 71 -7.55 30.54 -0.43
CA PRO A 71 -8.88 30.25 -0.94
C PRO A 71 -9.64 31.55 -1.24
N ASP A 72 -10.38 31.58 -2.36
CA ASP A 72 -11.16 32.76 -2.75
C ASP A 72 -12.47 32.81 -1.96
N VAL A 73 -12.43 33.52 -0.84
CA VAL A 73 -13.56 33.73 0.07
C VAL A 73 -13.46 35.11 0.71
N ASP A 74 -14.59 35.81 0.87
CA ASP A 74 -14.60 37.14 1.49
C ASP A 74 -14.33 37.05 2.99
N HIS A 75 -15.04 36.15 3.67
CA HIS A 75 -14.93 36.00 5.11
C HIS A 75 -15.34 34.60 5.55
N ILE A 76 -14.58 34.03 6.49
CA ILE A 76 -15.00 32.83 7.22
C ILE A 76 -14.75 33.04 8.71
N ASP A 77 -15.79 32.88 9.53
CA ASP A 77 -15.74 32.97 10.98
C ASP A 77 -16.15 31.65 11.66
N GLY A 78 -15.73 31.45 12.91
CA GLY A 78 -16.06 30.26 13.70
C GLY A 78 -15.29 28.98 13.32
N LEU A 79 -14.27 29.09 12.46
CA LEU A 79 -13.43 27.95 12.07
C LEU A 79 -12.67 27.35 13.26
N SER A 80 -12.61 26.03 13.28
CA SER A 80 -11.73 25.24 14.16
C SER A 80 -10.52 24.72 13.37
N PRO A 81 -9.43 24.31 14.03
CA PRO A 81 -8.37 23.57 13.35
C PRO A 81 -8.95 22.39 12.57
N ALA A 82 -8.58 22.28 11.29
CA ALA A 82 -9.19 21.34 10.37
C ALA A 82 -8.26 20.17 10.05
N ILE A 83 -8.81 18.96 10.01
CA ILE A 83 -8.11 17.73 9.61
C ILE A 83 -8.89 17.10 8.46
N SER A 84 -8.23 16.88 7.31
CA SER A 84 -8.83 16.16 6.20
C SER A 84 -8.53 14.66 6.26
N ILE A 85 -9.53 13.85 5.95
CA ILE A 85 -9.46 12.40 5.81
C ILE A 85 -9.91 12.05 4.39
N GLU A 86 -8.98 12.22 3.44
CA GLU A 86 -9.16 11.99 2.00
C GLU A 86 -8.58 10.63 1.57
N GLN A 87 -8.97 10.19 0.39
CA GLN A 87 -8.45 8.98 -0.27
C GLN A 87 -7.09 9.16 -0.96
N LYS A 88 -6.47 10.34 -0.84
CA LYS A 88 -5.15 10.60 -1.44
C LYS A 88 -4.17 9.56 -0.93
N SER A 89 -3.48 8.92 -1.88
CA SER A 89 -2.59 7.77 -1.64
C SER A 89 -1.73 8.00 -0.41
N THR A 90 -1.80 7.06 0.53
CA THR A 90 -0.82 6.92 1.61
C THR A 90 0.59 6.91 1.02
N SER A 91 1.55 7.40 1.80
CA SER A 91 2.97 7.41 1.43
C SER A 91 3.37 6.06 0.83
N HIS A 92 3.89 6.07 -0.41
CA HIS A 92 4.45 4.89 -1.10
C HIS A 92 5.82 4.51 -0.51
N ASN A 93 5.86 4.34 0.81
CA ASN A 93 7.04 3.91 1.51
C ASN A 93 6.93 2.41 1.77
N PRO A 94 7.79 1.56 1.17
CA PRO A 94 7.73 0.11 1.34
C PRO A 94 7.99 -0.33 2.78
N ARG A 95 8.57 0.55 3.62
CA ARG A 95 8.76 0.31 5.05
C ARG A 95 7.49 0.53 5.87
N SER A 96 6.49 1.22 5.37
CA SER A 96 5.27 1.50 6.12
C SER A 96 4.33 0.29 6.14
N THR A 97 3.81 -0.05 7.32
CA THR A 97 2.79 -1.09 7.52
C THR A 97 1.55 -0.52 8.21
N VAL A 98 0.47 -1.29 8.26
CA VAL A 98 -0.73 -0.93 9.05
C VAL A 98 -0.36 -0.60 10.50
N GLY A 99 0.49 -1.43 11.12
CA GLY A 99 0.97 -1.22 12.49
C GLY A 99 1.76 0.07 12.70
N THR A 100 2.56 0.51 11.72
CA THR A 100 3.29 1.78 11.83
C THR A 100 2.40 3.00 11.59
N VAL A 101 1.45 2.91 10.63
CA VAL A 101 0.52 4.02 10.34
C VAL A 101 -0.43 4.27 11.51
N THR A 102 -0.79 3.23 12.25
CA THR A 102 -1.68 3.28 13.41
C THR A 102 -0.96 3.53 14.73
N GLU A 103 0.37 3.59 14.72
CA GLU A 103 1.27 3.65 15.87
C GLU A 103 1.15 2.45 16.83
N ILE A 104 0.32 1.44 16.51
CA ILE A 104 0.19 0.21 17.30
C ILE A 104 1.55 -0.48 17.41
N TYR A 105 2.32 -0.49 16.32
CA TYR A 105 3.66 -1.08 16.32
C TYR A 105 4.62 -0.34 17.26
N ASP A 106 4.47 0.97 17.46
CA ASP A 106 5.30 1.74 18.40
C ASP A 106 4.99 1.38 19.85
N TYR A 107 3.71 1.16 20.18
CA TYR A 107 3.31 0.63 21.48
C TYR A 107 3.74 -0.83 21.67
N LEU A 108 3.70 -1.66 20.62
CA LEU A 108 4.25 -3.02 20.67
C LEU A 108 5.75 -2.98 20.98
N ARG A 109 6.53 -2.13 20.30
CA ARG A 109 7.95 -1.96 20.58
C ARG A 109 8.20 -1.54 22.03
N LEU A 110 7.38 -0.63 22.56
CA LEU A 110 7.47 -0.20 23.96
C LEU A 110 7.12 -1.34 24.92
N LEU A 111 6.07 -2.11 24.63
CA LEU A 111 5.67 -3.27 25.42
C LEU A 111 6.78 -4.31 25.49
N PHE A 112 7.30 -4.75 24.34
CA PHE A 112 8.38 -5.75 24.26
C PHE A 112 9.68 -5.28 24.93
N ALA A 113 10.00 -3.98 24.84
CA ALA A 113 11.17 -3.43 25.53
C ALA A 113 11.03 -3.45 27.06
N ARG A 114 9.80 -3.31 27.60
CA ARG A 114 9.57 -3.20 29.04
C ARG A 114 9.28 -4.52 29.73
N VAL A 115 8.56 -5.42 29.06
CA VAL A 115 8.10 -6.68 29.68
C VAL A 115 8.49 -7.93 28.92
N GLY A 116 9.12 -7.79 27.75
CA GLY A 116 9.57 -8.92 26.93
C GLY A 116 10.64 -9.74 27.64
N ILE A 117 10.55 -11.06 27.49
CA ILE A 117 11.53 -12.02 28.00
C ILE A 117 12.41 -12.42 26.82
N PRO A 118 13.72 -12.13 26.85
CA PRO A 118 14.62 -12.54 25.79
C PRO A 118 14.96 -14.04 25.91
N HIS A 119 15.07 -14.73 24.78
CA HIS A 119 15.46 -16.13 24.70
C HIS A 119 16.69 -16.29 23.80
N CYS A 120 17.49 -17.33 24.06
CA CYS A 120 18.58 -17.71 23.18
C CYS A 120 18.02 -18.28 21.86
N PRO A 121 18.41 -17.74 20.68
CA PRO A 121 17.93 -18.25 19.39
C PRO A 121 18.28 -19.73 19.13
N THR A 122 19.38 -20.21 19.72
CA THR A 122 19.88 -21.58 19.50
C THR A 122 19.35 -22.58 20.52
N HIS A 123 19.20 -22.17 21.78
CA HIS A 123 18.88 -23.08 22.90
C HIS A 123 17.47 -22.90 23.46
N GLY A 124 16.76 -21.82 23.11
CA GLY A 124 15.44 -21.50 23.64
C GLY A 124 15.40 -21.14 25.13
N THR A 125 16.54 -21.10 25.81
CA THR A 125 16.65 -20.75 27.23
C THR A 125 16.39 -19.26 27.45
N THR A 126 15.74 -18.92 28.56
CA THR A 126 15.51 -17.53 28.98
C THR A 126 16.82 -16.86 29.32
N LEU A 127 17.02 -15.66 28.79
CA LEU A 127 18.14 -14.79 29.11
C LEU A 127 17.67 -13.88 30.23
N GLU A 128 18.08 -14.15 31.47
CA GLU A 128 17.76 -13.32 32.62
C GLU A 128 19.04 -12.66 33.12
N ALA A 129 19.07 -11.32 33.12
CA ALA A 129 20.08 -10.57 33.84
C ALA A 129 19.72 -10.60 35.34
N GLN A 130 20.65 -11.10 36.16
CA GLN A 130 20.47 -11.13 37.61
C GLN A 130 21.34 -10.06 38.25
N THR A 131 20.82 -9.41 39.28
CA THR A 131 21.64 -8.53 40.13
C THR A 131 22.50 -9.37 41.07
N VAL A 132 23.66 -8.86 41.49
CA VAL A 132 24.52 -9.53 42.47
C VAL A 132 23.73 -9.97 43.71
N SER A 133 22.82 -9.13 44.22
CA SER A 133 21.97 -9.49 45.37
C SER A 133 21.09 -10.72 45.10
N GLN A 134 20.47 -10.83 43.92
CA GLN A 134 19.69 -12.01 43.55
C GLN A 134 20.54 -13.26 43.39
N MET A 135 21.76 -13.12 42.84
CA MET A 135 22.71 -14.23 42.74
C MET A 135 23.07 -14.74 44.14
N VAL A 136 23.39 -13.84 45.07
CA VAL A 136 23.70 -14.17 46.46
C VAL A 136 22.52 -14.86 47.15
N ASP A 137 21.30 -14.33 47.00
CA ASP A 137 20.10 -14.93 47.61
C ASP A 137 19.81 -16.34 47.05
N GLN A 138 20.05 -16.59 45.75
CA GLN A 138 19.92 -17.94 45.19
C GLN A 138 20.94 -18.93 45.78
N VAL A 139 22.17 -18.48 46.03
CA VAL A 139 23.20 -19.33 46.64
C VAL A 139 22.89 -19.66 48.09
N LEU A 140 22.37 -18.68 48.84
CA LEU A 140 21.96 -18.88 50.23
C LEU A 140 20.76 -19.82 50.38
N ASN A 141 19.95 -20.01 49.33
CA ASN A 141 18.86 -20.99 49.31
C ASN A 141 19.30 -22.44 49.10
N ILE A 142 20.59 -22.69 48.81
CA ILE A 142 21.14 -24.05 48.72
C ILE A 142 21.26 -24.64 50.14
N ALA A 143 21.19 -25.97 50.27
CA ALA A 143 21.27 -26.65 51.57
C ALA A 143 22.50 -26.19 52.39
N GLU A 144 22.26 -25.94 53.68
CA GLU A 144 23.28 -25.47 54.62
C GLU A 144 24.48 -26.43 54.67
N ASP A 145 25.68 -25.90 54.88
CA ASP A 145 26.97 -26.61 54.91
C ASP A 145 27.43 -27.26 53.60
N THR A 146 26.73 -27.06 52.48
CA THR A 146 27.19 -27.51 51.14
C THR A 146 28.47 -26.79 50.74
N LYS A 147 29.51 -27.52 50.32
CA LYS A 147 30.78 -26.93 49.83
C LYS A 147 30.66 -26.49 48.38
N ILE A 148 30.84 -25.19 48.15
CA ILE A 148 30.69 -24.55 46.85
C ILE A 148 31.97 -23.82 46.46
N MET A 149 32.23 -23.79 45.15
CA MET A 149 33.28 -23.01 44.51
C MET A 149 32.65 -22.01 43.54
N LEU A 150 32.97 -20.73 43.72
CA LEU A 150 32.61 -19.65 42.78
C LEU A 150 33.73 -19.49 41.74
N LEU A 151 33.33 -19.52 40.48
CA LEU A 151 34.21 -19.54 39.33
C LEU A 151 33.90 -18.39 38.39
N ALA A 152 34.94 -17.77 37.84
CA ALA A 152 34.85 -16.81 36.76
C ALA A 152 35.30 -17.49 35.45
N PRO A 153 34.39 -17.79 34.50
CA PRO A 153 34.74 -18.46 33.26
C PRO A 153 35.35 -17.47 32.27
N ILE A 154 36.67 -17.50 32.12
CA ILE A 154 37.41 -16.54 31.29
C ILE A 154 37.57 -17.06 29.86
N VAL A 155 37.77 -18.36 29.71
CA VAL A 155 37.89 -19.02 28.40
C VAL A 155 36.93 -20.20 28.35
N ILE A 156 36.07 -20.23 27.34
CA ILE A 156 35.10 -21.32 27.12
C ILE A 156 35.35 -21.89 25.72
N GLU A 157 35.77 -23.15 25.65
CA GLU A 157 35.97 -23.90 24.40
C GLU A 157 36.83 -23.20 23.31
N ARG A 158 37.83 -22.39 23.68
CA ARG A 158 38.71 -21.73 22.71
C ARG A 158 40.03 -22.46 22.55
N LYS A 159 40.52 -22.53 21.31
CA LYS A 159 41.85 -23.08 21.00
C LYS A 159 42.95 -22.13 21.44
N GLY A 160 44.06 -22.68 21.95
CA GLY A 160 45.22 -21.90 22.35
C GLY A 160 45.92 -22.44 23.59
N GLU A 161 47.19 -22.08 23.76
CA GLU A 161 47.98 -22.48 24.93
C GLU A 161 47.70 -21.61 26.17
N HIS A 162 47.13 -20.40 25.98
CA HIS A 162 46.69 -19.47 27.03
C HIS A 162 47.72 -19.15 28.13
N ILE A 163 49.02 -19.33 27.87
CA ILE A 163 50.12 -19.12 28.85
C ILE A 163 50.12 -17.69 29.41
N LYS A 164 49.91 -16.69 28.54
CA LYS A 164 49.85 -15.29 28.94
C LYS A 164 48.69 -15.03 29.91
N LEU A 165 47.51 -15.58 29.62
CA LEU A 165 46.32 -15.44 30.46
C LEU A 165 46.56 -16.01 31.87
N MET A 166 47.19 -17.18 31.99
CA MET A 166 47.49 -17.79 33.28
C MET A 166 48.50 -16.96 34.10
N ARG A 167 49.51 -16.37 33.44
CA ARG A 167 50.44 -15.43 34.10
C ARG A 167 49.74 -14.14 34.54
N ASP A 168 48.85 -13.62 33.72
CA ASP A 168 48.09 -12.40 34.04
C ASP A 168 47.18 -12.63 35.26
N LEU A 169 46.54 -13.81 35.36
CA LEU A 169 45.75 -14.20 36.54
C LEU A 169 46.60 -14.34 37.79
N LEU A 170 47.78 -14.96 37.70
CA LEU A 170 48.71 -15.06 38.82
C LEU A 170 49.19 -13.67 39.28
N ALA A 171 49.49 -12.78 38.33
CA ALA A 171 49.91 -11.40 38.62
C ALA A 171 48.79 -10.57 39.28
N GLN A 172 47.53 -10.88 39.00
CA GLN A 172 46.35 -10.27 39.65
C GLN A 172 46.05 -10.89 41.03
N GLY A 173 46.81 -11.90 41.46
CA GLY A 173 46.70 -12.51 42.78
C GLY A 173 45.83 -13.77 42.87
N PHE A 174 45.37 -14.32 41.74
CA PHE A 174 44.63 -15.58 41.73
C PHE A 174 45.59 -16.77 41.87
N ILE A 175 45.28 -17.69 42.79
CA ILE A 175 46.15 -18.84 43.12
C ILE A 175 45.73 -20.10 42.34
N ARG A 176 44.44 -20.24 42.01
CA ARG A 176 43.88 -21.46 41.40
C ARG A 176 42.99 -21.17 40.21
N ALA A 177 43.00 -22.08 39.24
CA ALA A 177 42.09 -22.08 38.12
C ALA A 177 41.61 -23.51 37.83
N ARG A 178 40.34 -23.65 37.43
CA ARG A 178 39.79 -24.88 36.89
C ARG A 178 40.02 -24.89 35.38
N ILE A 179 40.83 -25.85 34.92
CA ILE A 179 41.22 -26.00 33.52
C ILE A 179 40.74 -27.36 33.04
N ASN A 180 39.88 -27.37 32.03
CA ASN A 180 39.25 -28.58 31.48
C ASN A 180 38.64 -29.49 32.57
N GLY A 181 37.95 -28.88 33.54
CA GLY A 181 37.24 -29.59 34.62
C GLY A 181 38.10 -30.00 35.82
N LYS A 182 39.42 -29.82 35.78
CA LYS A 182 40.33 -30.09 36.91
C LYS A 182 40.90 -28.81 37.50
N VAL A 183 40.99 -28.73 38.82
CA VAL A 183 41.55 -27.56 39.52
C VAL A 183 43.07 -27.69 39.59
N TYR A 184 43.78 -26.67 39.13
CA TYR A 184 45.23 -26.54 39.17
C TYR A 184 45.64 -25.29 39.95
N GLU A 185 46.84 -25.31 40.52
CA GLU A 185 47.49 -24.12 41.08
C GLU A 185 48.19 -23.37 39.94
N LEU A 186 48.00 -22.05 39.87
CA LEU A 186 48.48 -21.24 38.75
C LEU A 186 50.01 -21.08 38.72
N GLU A 187 50.70 -21.44 39.81
CA GLU A 187 52.17 -21.51 39.86
C GLU A 187 52.73 -22.67 39.03
N ASP A 188 51.96 -23.76 38.87
CA ASP A 188 52.32 -24.93 38.06
C ASP A 188 51.14 -25.36 37.16
N PRO A 189 50.80 -24.56 36.13
CA PRO A 189 49.67 -24.85 35.27
C PRO A 189 50.00 -25.98 34.28
N PRO A 190 49.00 -26.79 33.87
CA PRO A 190 49.20 -27.82 32.86
C PRO A 190 49.57 -27.22 31.49
N GLN A 191 50.42 -27.90 30.72
CA GLN A 191 50.66 -27.51 29.32
C GLN A 191 49.41 -27.78 28.47
N LEU A 192 48.91 -26.72 27.82
CA LEU A 192 47.75 -26.77 26.94
C LEU A 192 48.18 -26.88 25.47
N ASP A 193 47.38 -27.57 24.66
CA ASP A 193 47.68 -27.83 23.24
C ASP A 193 47.08 -26.72 22.38
N LEU A 194 47.91 -26.09 21.54
CA LEU A 194 47.50 -25.01 20.65
C LEU A 194 46.29 -25.37 19.75
N HIS A 195 46.14 -26.63 19.35
CA HIS A 195 45.12 -27.07 18.41
C HIS A 195 43.84 -27.60 19.05
N ARG A 196 43.84 -27.86 20.37
CA ARG A 196 42.67 -28.34 21.12
C ARG A 196 41.92 -27.19 21.76
N LYS A 197 40.62 -27.37 21.92
CA LYS A 197 39.77 -26.41 22.65
C LYS A 197 39.99 -26.59 24.16
N HIS A 198 40.10 -25.48 24.87
CA HIS A 198 40.30 -25.45 26.31
C HIS A 198 39.26 -24.56 26.99
N THR A 199 38.90 -24.92 28.23
CA THR A 199 38.05 -24.13 29.13
C THR A 199 38.85 -23.78 30.38
N ILE A 200 38.94 -22.50 30.70
CA ILE A 200 39.72 -21.96 31.83
C ILE A 200 38.81 -21.05 32.66
N GLU A 201 38.69 -21.39 33.93
CA GLU A 201 37.82 -20.70 34.89
C GLU A 201 38.63 -20.36 36.14
N ALA A 202 38.76 -19.08 36.48
CA ALA A 202 39.46 -18.67 37.70
C ALA A 202 38.63 -19.01 38.93
N VAL A 203 39.27 -19.56 39.97
CA VAL A 203 38.60 -19.83 41.26
C VAL A 203 38.62 -18.55 42.08
N ILE A 204 37.46 -17.93 42.27
CA ILE A 204 37.33 -16.65 42.98
C ILE A 204 37.19 -16.88 44.48
N ASP A 205 36.26 -17.76 44.89
CA ASP A 205 36.06 -18.10 46.29
C ASP A 205 35.64 -19.56 46.48
N ARG A 206 35.85 -20.08 47.68
CA ARG A 206 35.41 -21.41 48.13
C ARG A 206 34.88 -21.30 49.54
N PHE A 207 33.66 -21.76 49.75
CA PHE A 207 32.98 -21.59 51.04
C PHE A 207 31.98 -22.73 51.28
N LYS A 208 31.49 -22.81 52.51
CA LYS A 208 30.33 -23.61 52.88
C LYS A 208 29.12 -22.70 52.99
N VAL A 209 27.98 -23.09 52.46
CA VAL A 209 26.77 -22.25 52.52
C VAL A 209 26.36 -22.03 53.98
N LYS A 210 26.33 -20.75 54.39
CA LYS A 210 25.92 -20.24 55.70
C LYS A 210 25.33 -18.84 55.54
N GLU A 211 24.38 -18.47 56.39
CA GLU A 211 23.71 -17.15 56.30
C GLU A 211 24.62 -15.95 56.54
N ASP A 212 25.71 -16.11 57.30
CA ASP A 212 26.65 -15.04 57.65
C ASP A 212 27.56 -14.60 56.48
N LEU A 213 27.54 -15.31 55.35
CA LEU A 213 28.42 -15.08 54.20
C LEU A 213 27.91 -14.05 53.18
N ARG A 214 26.73 -13.45 53.38
CA ARG A 214 26.07 -12.59 52.39
C ARG A 214 26.95 -11.47 51.82
N LEU A 215 27.67 -10.72 52.67
CA LEU A 215 28.56 -9.62 52.24
C LEU A 215 29.75 -10.13 51.42
N ARG A 216 30.40 -11.19 51.90
CA ARG A 216 31.55 -11.81 51.23
C ARG A 216 31.16 -12.39 49.86
N LEU A 217 29.99 -13.01 49.78
CA LEU A 217 29.47 -13.53 48.51
C LEU A 217 29.23 -12.42 47.50
N ALA A 218 28.69 -11.28 47.92
CA ALA A 218 28.47 -10.13 47.03
C ALA A 218 29.80 -9.62 46.43
N GLU A 219 30.83 -9.39 47.26
CA GLU A 219 32.15 -8.97 46.79
C GLU A 219 32.80 -10.00 45.85
N SER A 220 32.60 -11.29 46.14
CA SER A 220 33.13 -12.39 45.33
C SER A 220 32.41 -12.47 43.97
N PHE A 221 31.10 -12.26 43.93
CA PHE A 221 30.34 -12.18 42.69
C PHE A 221 30.73 -10.95 41.85
N GLU A 222 30.90 -9.77 42.45
CA GLU A 222 31.40 -8.58 41.75
C GLU A 222 32.77 -8.83 41.11
N THR A 223 33.67 -9.46 41.86
CA THR A 223 35.00 -9.83 41.36
C THR A 223 34.90 -10.85 40.21
N ALA A 224 34.04 -11.87 40.35
CA ALA A 224 33.85 -12.90 39.35
C ALA A 224 33.30 -12.31 38.04
N LEU A 225 32.24 -11.49 38.12
CA LEU A 225 31.60 -10.84 36.99
C LEU A 225 32.55 -9.86 36.28
N SER A 226 33.32 -9.08 37.04
CA SER A 226 34.30 -8.15 36.46
C SER A 226 35.42 -8.86 35.71
N LEU A 227 35.80 -10.08 36.12
CA LEU A 227 36.90 -10.83 35.53
C LEU A 227 36.50 -11.60 34.26
N SER A 228 35.22 -12.01 34.17
CA SER A 228 34.68 -12.88 33.11
C SER A 228 33.74 -12.16 32.13
N ASP A 229 33.73 -10.82 32.15
CA ASP A 229 32.84 -9.97 31.34
C ASP A 229 31.34 -10.26 31.58
N GLY A 230 30.96 -10.45 32.85
CA GLY A 230 29.56 -10.52 33.29
C GLY A 230 28.99 -11.92 33.49
N THR A 231 29.84 -12.93 33.74
CA THR A 231 29.38 -14.32 33.99
C THR A 231 30.02 -14.95 35.24
N ALA A 232 29.25 -15.70 36.01
CA ALA A 232 29.81 -16.44 37.16
C ALA A 232 29.25 -17.85 37.18
N ARG A 233 30.02 -18.82 37.69
CA ARG A 233 29.59 -20.21 37.82
C ARG A 233 29.77 -20.69 39.23
N ILE A 234 28.82 -21.51 39.67
CA ILE A 234 28.86 -22.18 40.96
C ILE A 234 28.90 -23.68 40.74
N ALA A 235 29.96 -24.28 41.27
CA ALA A 235 30.19 -25.72 41.22
C ALA A 235 30.24 -26.28 42.65
N GLN A 236 29.57 -27.42 42.87
CA GLN A 236 29.69 -28.15 44.12
C GLN A 236 31.02 -28.90 44.18
N MET A 237 31.73 -28.80 45.30
CA MET A 237 33.04 -29.44 45.44
C MET A 237 32.94 -30.94 45.75
N ASP A 238 31.89 -31.35 46.47
CA ASP A 238 31.72 -32.73 46.94
C ASP A 238 31.00 -33.64 45.92
N ASN A 239 30.30 -33.06 44.94
CA ASN A 239 29.63 -33.79 43.86
C ASN A 239 29.97 -33.21 42.48
N PRO A 240 31.01 -33.72 41.79
CA PRO A 240 31.41 -33.28 40.46
C PRO A 240 30.35 -33.53 39.36
N SER A 241 29.33 -34.36 39.65
CA SER A 241 28.23 -34.68 38.72
C SER A 241 26.98 -33.84 38.97
N ALA A 242 26.98 -32.95 39.98
CA ALA A 242 25.88 -32.02 40.21
C ALA A 242 25.85 -30.94 39.11
N GLU A 243 24.66 -30.53 38.70
CA GLU A 243 24.51 -29.43 37.74
C GLU A 243 25.08 -28.13 38.30
N GLU A 244 25.90 -27.46 37.50
CA GLU A 244 26.49 -26.16 37.85
C GLU A 244 25.48 -25.04 37.64
N ILE A 245 25.44 -24.09 38.57
CA ILE A 245 24.57 -22.92 38.46
C ILE A 245 25.36 -21.81 37.79
N ILE A 246 24.84 -21.29 36.67
CA ILE A 246 25.48 -20.22 35.91
C ILE A 246 24.68 -18.93 36.09
N PHE A 247 25.39 -17.86 36.46
CA PHE A 247 24.86 -16.52 36.65
C PHE A 247 25.40 -15.59 35.58
N SER A 248 24.59 -14.60 35.20
CA SER A 248 25.04 -13.48 34.38
C SER A 248 24.37 -12.18 34.82
N ASP A 249 25.13 -11.09 34.82
CA ASP A 249 24.61 -9.73 35.04
C ASP A 249 24.12 -9.07 33.74
N ARG A 250 24.34 -9.74 32.59
CA ARG A 250 23.85 -9.36 31.26
C ARG A 250 22.81 -10.38 30.79
N PHE A 251 22.06 -10.02 29.74
CA PHE A 251 21.18 -10.96 29.03
C PHE A 251 22.00 -11.96 28.22
N ALA A 252 22.69 -12.89 28.88
CA ALA A 252 23.58 -13.86 28.25
C ALA A 252 23.09 -15.30 28.39
N CYS A 253 23.37 -16.13 27.39
CA CYS A 253 23.03 -17.53 27.36
C CYS A 253 24.11 -18.34 28.07
N ASN A 254 23.68 -19.10 29.07
CA ASN A 254 24.56 -19.94 29.89
C ASN A 254 25.24 -21.08 29.10
N ILE A 255 24.77 -21.41 27.89
CA ILE A 255 25.25 -22.54 27.08
C ILE A 255 26.22 -22.07 25.97
N CYS A 256 25.84 -21.09 25.16
CA CYS A 256 26.66 -20.64 24.01
C CYS A 256 27.31 -19.26 24.16
N GLY A 257 27.06 -18.53 25.25
CA GLY A 257 27.59 -17.19 25.45
C GLY A 257 26.96 -16.11 24.55
N TYR A 258 25.86 -16.43 23.85
CA TYR A 258 25.06 -15.43 23.15
C TYR A 258 24.58 -14.37 24.13
N SER A 259 24.87 -13.09 23.88
CA SER A 259 24.48 -11.99 24.76
C SER A 259 23.70 -10.91 24.01
N LEU A 260 22.77 -10.29 24.73
CA LEU A 260 22.00 -9.14 24.26
C LEU A 260 22.40 -7.88 25.02
N THR A 261 22.38 -6.77 24.30
CA THR A 261 22.37 -5.43 24.88
C THR A 261 21.01 -5.12 25.51
N GLU A 262 20.89 -4.01 26.24
CA GLU A 262 19.64 -3.61 26.89
C GLU A 262 18.43 -3.63 25.93
N LEU A 263 17.28 -4.02 26.48
CA LEU A 263 16.02 -4.08 25.75
C LEU A 263 15.44 -2.67 25.58
N GLU A 264 15.84 -2.00 24.51
CA GLU A 264 15.31 -0.70 24.14
C GLU A 264 14.26 -0.78 23.00
N PRO A 265 13.27 0.13 22.94
CA PRO A 265 12.27 0.14 21.88
C PRO A 265 12.83 0.24 20.45
N ARG A 266 14.06 0.75 20.27
CA ARG A 266 14.74 0.82 18.96
C ARG A 266 15.19 -0.54 18.43
N LEU A 267 15.42 -1.52 19.32
CA LEU A 267 15.77 -2.89 18.93
C LEU A 267 14.64 -3.56 18.14
N PHE A 268 13.40 -3.18 18.43
CA PHE A 268 12.20 -3.73 17.77
C PHE A 268 11.77 -2.92 16.53
N SER A 269 12.54 -1.91 16.13
CA SER A 269 12.23 -1.07 14.97
C SER A 269 12.99 -1.55 13.74
N PHE A 270 12.27 -2.06 12.73
CA PHE A 270 12.86 -2.37 11.43
C PHE A 270 13.27 -1.12 10.62
N ASN A 271 12.87 0.09 11.06
CA ASN A 271 13.37 1.35 10.49
C ASN A 271 14.70 1.80 11.09
N ASN A 272 15.20 1.11 12.13
CA ASN A 272 16.46 1.43 12.79
C ASN A 272 17.48 0.30 12.52
N PRO A 273 18.72 0.62 12.10
CA PRO A 273 19.75 -0.39 11.85
C PRO A 273 20.02 -1.34 13.03
N THR A 274 19.80 -0.90 14.27
CA THR A 274 19.96 -1.74 15.48
C THR A 274 18.95 -2.89 15.51
N GLY A 275 17.74 -2.71 14.99
CA GLY A 275 16.67 -3.70 15.00
C GLY A 275 16.39 -4.34 13.63
N ALA A 276 16.81 -3.71 12.55
CA ALA A 276 16.55 -4.14 11.18
C ALA A 276 17.33 -5.41 10.82
N CYS A 277 16.71 -6.28 10.02
CA CYS A 277 17.41 -7.37 9.36
C CYS A 277 18.49 -6.80 8.42
N GLN A 278 19.75 -7.20 8.63
CA GLN A 278 20.89 -6.70 7.86
C GLN A 278 20.81 -7.01 6.36
N SER A 279 20.22 -8.15 6.00
CA SER A 279 20.18 -8.64 4.63
C SER A 279 19.17 -7.93 3.72
N CYS A 280 18.12 -7.37 4.32
CA CYS A 280 17.09 -6.62 3.58
C CYS A 280 16.94 -5.17 4.06
N ASP A 281 17.81 -4.72 4.97
CA ASP A 281 17.75 -3.40 5.61
C ASP A 281 16.35 -3.03 6.12
N GLY A 282 15.69 -4.01 6.77
CA GLY A 282 14.36 -3.83 7.34
C GLY A 282 13.19 -3.78 6.35
N LEU A 283 13.41 -4.07 5.05
CA LEU A 283 12.34 -4.14 4.06
C LEU A 283 11.48 -5.41 4.19
N GLY A 284 12.08 -6.51 4.66
CA GLY A 284 11.43 -7.84 4.72
C GLY A 284 11.34 -8.55 3.38
N VAL A 285 11.56 -7.84 2.28
CA VAL A 285 11.61 -8.40 0.92
C VAL A 285 12.99 -8.20 0.33
N LYS A 286 13.39 -9.12 -0.54
CA LYS A 286 14.58 -8.99 -1.37
C LYS A 286 14.16 -8.96 -2.83
N GLN A 287 14.58 -7.92 -3.53
CA GLN A 287 14.42 -7.85 -4.98
C GLN A 287 15.50 -8.71 -5.64
N PHE A 288 15.11 -9.50 -6.62
CA PHE A 288 16.00 -10.34 -7.42
C PHE A 288 15.54 -10.32 -8.87
N PHE A 289 16.45 -10.61 -9.81
CA PHE A 289 16.07 -10.77 -11.21
C PHE A 289 15.45 -12.14 -11.40
N ASP A 290 14.20 -12.15 -11.81
CA ASP A 290 13.43 -13.38 -11.98
C ASP A 290 13.76 -14.02 -13.35
N PRO A 291 14.32 -15.24 -13.38
CA PRO A 291 14.61 -15.93 -14.64
C PRO A 291 13.39 -15.99 -15.56
N GLU A 292 12.19 -16.21 -15.02
CA GLU A 292 10.96 -16.31 -15.81
C GLU A 292 10.59 -14.98 -16.46
N ARG A 293 10.91 -13.84 -15.84
CA ARG A 293 10.70 -12.51 -16.44
C ARG A 293 11.77 -12.14 -17.46
N VAL A 294 13.00 -12.59 -17.23
CA VAL A 294 14.13 -12.35 -18.14
C VAL A 294 13.93 -13.11 -19.45
N ILE A 295 13.33 -14.31 -19.38
CA ILE A 295 13.00 -15.14 -20.55
C ILE A 295 11.63 -14.72 -21.08
N VAL A 296 11.62 -13.94 -22.16
CA VAL A 296 10.39 -13.39 -22.75
C VAL A 296 9.51 -14.48 -23.37
N ASN A 297 10.13 -15.48 -23.99
CA ASN A 297 9.41 -16.58 -24.62
C ASN A 297 10.32 -17.81 -24.73
N THR A 298 9.93 -18.90 -24.06
CA THR A 298 10.68 -20.17 -24.04
C THR A 298 10.65 -20.91 -25.37
N LYS A 299 9.67 -20.63 -26.25
CA LYS A 299 9.55 -21.23 -27.58
C LYS A 299 10.44 -20.57 -28.63
N LEU A 300 11.00 -19.39 -28.32
CA LEU A 300 11.98 -18.74 -29.19
C LEU A 300 13.39 -19.26 -28.87
N SER A 301 14.28 -19.15 -29.84
CA SER A 301 15.70 -19.41 -29.64
C SER A 301 16.42 -18.22 -29.02
N LEU A 302 17.63 -18.43 -28.49
CA LEU A 302 18.46 -17.32 -27.97
C LEU A 302 18.74 -16.28 -29.06
N ALA A 303 19.04 -16.74 -30.28
CA ALA A 303 19.22 -15.88 -31.44
C ALA A 303 17.94 -15.12 -31.85
N GLY A 304 16.79 -15.78 -31.70
CA GLY A 304 15.45 -15.25 -31.97
C GLY A 304 14.91 -14.30 -30.91
N GLY A 305 15.63 -14.13 -29.79
CA GLY A 305 15.26 -13.19 -28.72
C GLY A 305 14.47 -13.80 -27.58
N ALA A 306 14.73 -15.07 -27.24
CA ALA A 306 14.25 -15.67 -25.98
C ALA A 306 14.60 -14.81 -24.76
N ILE A 307 15.79 -14.19 -24.74
CA ILE A 307 16.23 -13.21 -23.75
C ILE A 307 16.44 -11.86 -24.44
N ARG A 308 15.71 -10.84 -24.00
CA ARG A 308 15.76 -9.51 -24.61
C ARG A 308 17.12 -8.85 -24.39
N GLY A 309 17.70 -8.31 -25.47
CA GLY A 309 19.02 -7.66 -25.44
C GLY A 309 20.21 -8.62 -25.55
N TRP A 310 19.96 -9.92 -25.60
CA TRP A 310 20.96 -10.96 -25.85
C TRP A 310 20.74 -11.65 -27.22
N ASP A 311 19.97 -10.99 -28.09
CA ASP A 311 19.60 -11.43 -29.43
C ASP A 311 20.55 -10.91 -30.52
N ARG A 312 20.34 -11.32 -31.77
CA ARG A 312 21.15 -10.88 -32.93
C ARG A 312 21.23 -9.36 -33.10
N LYS A 313 20.26 -8.60 -32.59
CA LYS A 313 20.27 -7.13 -32.67
C LYS A 313 21.38 -6.53 -31.81
N THR A 314 21.72 -7.21 -30.71
CA THR A 314 22.73 -6.74 -29.75
C THR A 314 24.04 -7.47 -29.95
N LYS A 315 24.82 -7.02 -30.95
CA LYS A 315 26.02 -7.72 -31.46
C LYS A 315 27.01 -8.15 -30.37
N TYR A 316 27.26 -7.32 -29.37
CA TYR A 316 28.23 -7.60 -28.31
C TYR A 316 27.84 -8.84 -27.48
N TYR A 317 26.63 -8.84 -26.89
CA TYR A 317 26.14 -9.95 -26.08
C TYR A 317 25.88 -11.21 -26.90
N PHE A 318 25.42 -11.06 -28.15
CA PHE A 318 25.22 -12.19 -29.05
C PHE A 318 26.53 -12.91 -29.40
N GLN A 319 27.63 -12.17 -29.58
CA GLN A 319 28.96 -12.76 -29.80
C GLN A 319 29.45 -13.55 -28.56
N MET A 320 29.12 -13.08 -27.36
CA MET A 320 29.41 -13.83 -26.13
C MET A 320 28.65 -15.15 -26.09
N ILE A 321 27.34 -15.13 -26.32
CA ILE A 321 26.52 -16.36 -26.38
C ILE A 321 27.03 -17.31 -27.45
N LYS A 322 27.45 -16.78 -28.61
CA LYS A 322 28.01 -17.62 -29.68
C LYS A 322 29.29 -18.33 -29.26
N SER A 323 30.17 -17.62 -28.55
CA SER A 323 31.41 -18.21 -28.01
C SER A 323 31.10 -19.23 -26.90
N LEU A 324 30.09 -18.95 -26.07
CA LEU A 324 29.62 -19.84 -25.01
C LEU A 324 29.03 -21.14 -25.59
N ALA A 325 28.23 -21.03 -26.65
CA ALA A 325 27.63 -22.15 -27.37
C ALA A 325 28.67 -23.06 -28.05
N MET A 326 29.76 -22.48 -28.59
CA MET A 326 30.88 -23.26 -29.11
C MET A 326 31.62 -24.02 -28.02
N HIS A 327 31.73 -23.46 -26.81
CA HIS A 327 32.45 -24.09 -25.70
C HIS A 327 31.65 -25.21 -25.03
N TYR A 328 30.34 -25.01 -24.81
CA TYR A 328 29.46 -25.98 -24.15
C TYR A 328 28.62 -26.82 -25.13
N GLU A 329 28.89 -26.69 -26.44
CA GLU A 329 28.30 -27.47 -27.53
C GLU A 329 26.76 -27.49 -27.53
N PHE A 330 26.12 -26.33 -27.37
CA PHE A 330 24.66 -26.19 -27.53
C PHE A 330 24.28 -25.38 -28.77
N ASP A 331 23.11 -25.68 -29.34
CA ASP A 331 22.58 -24.94 -30.48
C ASP A 331 21.92 -23.63 -30.00
N ILE A 332 22.24 -22.52 -30.68
CA ILE A 332 21.70 -21.19 -30.37
C ILE A 332 20.38 -20.94 -31.09
N GLU A 333 20.10 -21.71 -32.14
CA GLU A 333 18.88 -21.62 -32.96
C GLU A 333 17.76 -22.54 -32.46
N SER A 334 18.06 -23.46 -31.55
CA SER A 334 17.04 -24.28 -30.89
C SER A 334 16.16 -23.44 -29.95
N PRO A 335 14.86 -23.78 -29.81
CA PRO A 335 14.01 -23.17 -28.80
C PRO A 335 14.61 -23.29 -27.40
N PHE A 336 14.50 -22.24 -26.59
CA PHE A 336 15.09 -22.21 -25.25
C PHE A 336 14.55 -23.32 -24.33
N CYS A 337 13.30 -23.77 -24.52
CA CYS A 337 12.74 -24.90 -23.78
C CYS A 337 13.46 -26.23 -24.03
N ASP A 338 14.02 -26.40 -25.24
CA ASP A 338 14.66 -27.64 -25.68
C ASP A 338 16.12 -27.74 -25.20
N LEU A 339 16.68 -26.64 -24.67
CA LEU A 339 17.99 -26.65 -24.03
C LEU A 339 17.97 -27.46 -22.73
N THR A 340 19.09 -28.12 -22.41
CA THR A 340 19.25 -28.84 -21.15
C THR A 340 19.31 -27.87 -19.96
N ASP A 341 18.93 -28.34 -18.77
CA ASP A 341 18.90 -27.48 -17.57
C ASP A 341 20.30 -26.98 -17.18
N SER A 342 21.35 -27.77 -17.43
CA SER A 342 22.73 -27.33 -17.24
C SER A 342 23.11 -26.18 -18.19
N HIS A 343 22.72 -26.24 -19.47
CA HIS A 343 22.93 -25.14 -20.40
C HIS A 343 22.18 -23.89 -19.97
N LYS A 344 20.92 -24.02 -19.53
CA LYS A 344 20.12 -22.90 -19.01
C LYS A 344 20.77 -22.25 -17.78
N GLU A 345 21.27 -23.05 -16.84
CA GLU A 345 21.93 -22.56 -15.63
C GLU A 345 23.21 -21.78 -15.95
N ILE A 346 24.04 -22.29 -16.87
CA ILE A 346 25.27 -21.61 -17.31
C ILE A 346 24.95 -20.28 -18.02
N ILE A 347 23.91 -20.24 -18.85
CA ILE A 347 23.48 -19.01 -19.52
C ILE A 347 23.00 -17.97 -18.50
N LEU A 348 22.20 -18.38 -17.53
CA LEU A 348 21.59 -17.46 -16.56
C LEU A 348 22.56 -17.00 -15.47
N TYR A 349 23.34 -17.91 -14.88
CA TYR A 349 24.15 -17.66 -13.69
C TYR A 349 25.67 -17.68 -13.93
N GLY A 350 26.10 -18.11 -15.12
CA GLY A 350 27.50 -18.01 -15.55
C GLY A 350 28.29 -19.32 -15.46
N SER A 351 29.57 -19.24 -15.84
CA SER A 351 30.50 -20.39 -15.89
C SER A 351 31.24 -20.64 -14.58
N ASN A 352 30.76 -20.09 -13.45
CA ASN A 352 31.38 -20.18 -12.13
C ASN A 352 32.88 -19.81 -12.14
N GLN A 353 33.77 -20.78 -11.94
CA GLN A 353 35.22 -20.56 -11.89
C GLN A 353 35.92 -20.76 -13.25
N GLU A 354 35.23 -21.34 -14.24
CA GLU A 354 35.77 -21.72 -15.55
C GLU A 354 35.97 -20.49 -16.45
N LYS A 355 37.14 -20.39 -17.08
CA LYS A 355 37.49 -19.30 -18.00
C LYS A 355 37.30 -19.76 -19.45
N ILE A 356 36.47 -19.04 -20.18
CA ILE A 356 36.08 -19.34 -21.56
C ILE A 356 36.74 -18.33 -22.51
N GLU A 357 37.00 -18.75 -23.74
CA GLU A 357 37.56 -17.89 -24.79
C GLU A 357 36.43 -17.20 -25.55
N PHE A 358 36.39 -15.87 -25.49
CA PHE A 358 35.40 -15.04 -26.15
C PHE A 358 36.01 -14.30 -27.33
N PHE A 359 35.24 -14.24 -28.43
CA PHE A 359 35.61 -13.55 -29.66
C PHE A 359 34.72 -12.31 -29.85
N TYR A 360 35.32 -11.12 -29.81
CA TYR A 360 34.62 -9.84 -29.98
C TYR A 360 35.02 -9.19 -31.30
N ALA A 361 34.05 -8.67 -32.06
CA ALA A 361 34.35 -7.84 -33.23
C ALA A 361 34.33 -6.36 -32.84
N ASN A 362 35.47 -5.67 -33.03
CA ASN A 362 35.53 -4.23 -32.79
C ASN A 362 34.85 -3.45 -33.93
N SER A 363 34.58 -2.15 -33.75
CA SER A 363 33.90 -1.30 -34.75
C SER A 363 34.60 -1.19 -36.12
N ARG A 364 35.87 -1.61 -36.21
CA ARG A 364 36.67 -1.72 -37.44
C ARG A 364 36.76 -3.14 -38.03
N GLY A 365 36.00 -4.10 -37.49
CA GLY A 365 35.94 -5.49 -38.00
C GLY A 365 37.10 -6.40 -37.59
N MET A 366 38.05 -5.93 -36.78
CA MET A 366 39.11 -6.79 -36.21
C MET A 366 38.55 -7.61 -35.04
N GLU A 367 38.82 -8.92 -35.05
CA GLU A 367 38.45 -9.84 -33.98
C GLU A 367 39.48 -9.77 -32.83
N ILE A 368 38.99 -9.49 -31.63
CA ILE A 368 39.76 -9.48 -30.39
C ILE A 368 39.41 -10.75 -29.61
N LYS A 369 40.43 -11.52 -29.25
CA LYS A 369 40.29 -12.72 -28.41
C LYS A 369 40.54 -12.35 -26.95
N GLN A 370 39.64 -12.72 -26.06
CA GLN A 370 39.80 -12.48 -24.63
C GLN A 370 39.36 -13.71 -23.82
N LYS A 371 40.15 -14.10 -22.82
CA LYS A 371 39.83 -15.22 -21.93
C LYS A 371 39.36 -14.70 -20.58
N HIS A 372 38.09 -14.90 -20.27
CA HIS A 372 37.50 -14.50 -19.00
C HIS A 372 36.34 -15.41 -18.62
N ARG A 373 35.78 -15.21 -17.43
CA ARG A 373 34.61 -15.97 -16.96
C ARG A 373 33.35 -15.40 -17.59
N PHE A 374 32.40 -16.26 -17.88
CA PHE A 374 31.05 -15.80 -18.19
C PHE A 374 30.34 -15.49 -16.89
N GLU A 375 29.99 -14.22 -16.67
CA GLU A 375 29.32 -13.82 -15.42
C GLU A 375 27.85 -14.28 -15.36
N GLY A 376 27.24 -14.65 -16.50
CA GLY A 376 25.82 -14.98 -16.58
C GLY A 376 24.93 -13.77 -16.89
N VAL A 377 23.76 -14.02 -17.46
CA VAL A 377 22.78 -12.98 -17.78
C VAL A 377 22.26 -12.27 -16.53
N ILE A 378 21.92 -13.01 -15.47
CA ILE A 378 21.33 -12.47 -14.23
C ILE A 378 22.36 -11.64 -13.45
N PRO A 379 23.58 -12.14 -13.17
CA PRO A 379 24.60 -11.32 -12.49
C PRO A 379 25.00 -10.08 -13.29
N ASN A 380 25.02 -10.15 -14.64
CA ASN A 380 25.22 -8.96 -15.48
C ASN A 380 24.13 -7.90 -15.23
N MET A 381 22.85 -8.31 -15.20
CA MET A 381 21.74 -7.41 -14.95
C MET A 381 21.78 -6.82 -13.53
N GLU A 382 22.08 -7.64 -12.51
CA GLU A 382 22.23 -7.18 -11.13
C GLU A 382 23.32 -6.13 -10.97
N ARG A 383 24.49 -6.38 -11.56
CA ARG A 383 25.62 -5.44 -11.52
C ARG A 383 25.26 -4.14 -12.23
N ARG A 384 24.70 -4.21 -13.44
CA ARG A 384 24.25 -3.03 -14.19
C ARG A 384 23.20 -2.24 -13.42
N TYR A 385 22.26 -2.90 -12.76
CA TYR A 385 21.23 -2.21 -11.97
C TYR A 385 21.82 -1.42 -10.79
N LYS A 386 22.82 -2.00 -10.10
CA LYS A 386 23.51 -1.36 -8.97
C LYS A 386 24.46 -0.24 -9.41
N GLU A 387 25.24 -0.44 -10.47
CA GLU A 387 26.32 0.47 -10.89
C GLU A 387 25.86 1.60 -11.84
N THR A 388 24.74 1.45 -12.55
CA THR A 388 24.34 2.42 -13.58
C THR A 388 23.83 3.73 -12.97
N GLU A 389 24.36 4.88 -13.40
CA GLU A 389 23.84 6.20 -13.03
C GLU A 389 22.66 6.66 -13.90
N SER A 390 22.43 6.02 -15.05
CA SER A 390 21.32 6.33 -15.97
C SER A 390 19.98 5.79 -15.47
N ASN A 391 19.05 6.70 -15.15
CA ASN A 391 17.69 6.34 -14.74
C ASN A 391 16.94 5.54 -15.82
N ALA A 392 17.15 5.82 -17.11
CA ALA A 392 16.47 5.11 -18.19
C ALA A 392 16.84 3.61 -18.23
N VAL A 393 18.11 3.29 -17.99
CA VAL A 393 18.58 1.90 -17.93
C VAL A 393 18.06 1.21 -16.68
N ARG A 394 18.05 1.92 -15.54
CA ARG A 394 17.51 1.40 -14.28
C ARG A 394 16.01 1.07 -14.40
N GLU A 395 15.22 1.95 -15.01
CA GLU A 395 13.79 1.73 -15.29
C GLU A 395 13.54 0.55 -16.25
N GLU A 396 14.41 0.36 -17.25
CA GLU A 396 14.32 -0.80 -18.15
C GLU A 396 14.56 -2.12 -17.39
N LEU A 397 15.64 -2.18 -16.60
CA LEU A 397 16.01 -3.38 -15.83
C LEU A 397 15.01 -3.70 -14.71
N THR A 398 14.38 -2.67 -14.12
CA THR A 398 13.37 -2.84 -13.06
C THR A 398 12.21 -3.74 -13.49
N ARG A 399 11.91 -3.82 -14.80
CA ARG A 399 10.82 -4.67 -15.33
C ARG A 399 11.06 -6.16 -15.15
N TYR A 400 12.31 -6.58 -14.99
CA TYR A 400 12.70 -7.97 -14.80
C TYR A 400 12.91 -8.33 -13.32
N LEU A 401 12.85 -7.33 -12.42
CA LEU A 401 12.93 -7.58 -10.99
C LEU A 401 11.62 -8.18 -10.52
N ASN A 402 11.72 -9.19 -9.68
CA ASN A 402 10.64 -9.69 -8.84
C ASN A 402 11.05 -9.55 -7.37
N SER A 403 10.09 -9.69 -6.47
CA SER A 403 10.31 -9.59 -5.03
C SER A 403 9.92 -10.89 -4.37
N GLN A 404 10.79 -11.40 -3.51
CA GLN A 404 10.49 -12.51 -2.61
C GLN A 404 10.66 -12.09 -1.15
N GLN A 405 10.07 -12.85 -0.24
CA GLN A 405 10.34 -12.68 1.18
C GLN A 405 11.84 -12.89 1.44
N CYS A 406 12.41 -12.05 2.31
CA CYS A 406 13.81 -12.18 2.69
C CYS A 406 14.03 -13.53 3.40
N PRO A 407 14.98 -14.37 2.96
CA PRO A 407 15.18 -15.69 3.57
C PRO A 407 15.69 -15.61 5.01
N ASP A 408 16.49 -14.59 5.34
CA ASP A 408 17.14 -14.50 6.66
C ASP A 408 16.18 -14.04 7.76
N CYS A 409 15.23 -13.15 7.43
CA CYS A 409 14.19 -12.71 8.34
C CYS A 409 12.83 -13.35 8.09
N SER A 410 12.67 -14.17 7.05
CA SER A 410 11.40 -14.75 6.62
C SER A 410 10.27 -13.72 6.50
N GLY A 411 10.59 -12.51 6.01
CA GLY A 411 9.63 -11.41 5.88
C GLY A 411 9.37 -10.57 7.12
N THR A 412 9.88 -10.95 8.30
CA THR A 412 9.61 -10.26 9.58
C THR A 412 10.31 -8.91 9.75
N ARG A 413 11.24 -8.56 8.85
CA ARG A 413 12.00 -7.29 8.81
C ARG A 413 12.99 -7.07 9.96
N LEU A 414 12.93 -7.86 11.02
CA LEU A 414 13.77 -7.73 12.20
C LEU A 414 15.01 -8.61 12.17
N ASN A 415 16.03 -8.21 12.93
CA ASN A 415 17.23 -9.02 13.17
C ASN A 415 16.92 -10.26 14.04
N GLU A 416 17.90 -11.13 14.23
CA GLU A 416 17.71 -12.35 15.01
C GLU A 416 17.41 -12.07 16.50
N SER A 417 18.06 -11.08 17.12
CA SER A 417 17.86 -10.75 18.53
C SER A 417 16.43 -10.28 18.83
N ALA A 418 15.91 -9.34 18.05
CA ALA A 418 14.57 -8.78 18.27
C ALA A 418 13.45 -9.79 18.03
N ARG A 419 13.68 -10.82 17.21
CA ARG A 419 12.71 -11.90 16.95
C ARG A 419 12.61 -12.90 18.09
N ASN A 420 13.64 -13.03 18.91
CA ASN A 420 13.73 -14.00 19.99
C ASN A 420 13.39 -13.38 21.36
N ILE A 421 12.42 -12.47 21.39
CA ILE A 421 11.92 -11.85 22.62
C ILE A 421 10.41 -12.08 22.65
N PHE A 422 9.91 -12.60 23.77
CA PHE A 422 8.58 -13.17 23.86
C PHE A 422 7.77 -12.56 25.01
N ILE A 423 6.46 -12.47 24.82
CA ILE A 423 5.47 -12.18 25.84
C ILE A 423 4.46 -13.32 25.80
N GLN A 424 4.30 -14.06 26.91
CA GLN A 424 3.48 -15.27 26.98
C GLN A 424 3.77 -16.30 25.85
N GLY A 425 5.03 -16.40 25.42
CA GLY A 425 5.44 -17.32 24.36
C GLY A 425 5.19 -16.81 22.93
N THR A 426 4.70 -15.57 22.75
CA THR A 426 4.46 -14.97 21.44
C THR A 426 5.47 -13.85 21.16
N SER A 427 6.07 -13.86 19.97
CA SER A 427 7.06 -12.86 19.54
C SER A 427 6.42 -11.64 18.86
N ILE A 428 7.15 -10.51 18.75
CA ILE A 428 6.60 -9.31 18.09
C ILE A 428 6.24 -9.53 16.61
N PRO A 429 6.98 -10.31 15.79
CA PRO A 429 6.56 -10.62 14.44
C PRO A 429 5.29 -11.46 14.37
N GLU A 430 5.08 -12.38 15.31
CA GLU A 430 3.86 -13.20 15.38
C GLU A 430 2.63 -12.32 15.65
N ILE A 431 2.70 -11.44 16.66
CA ILE A 431 1.62 -10.47 16.92
C ILE A 431 1.40 -9.55 15.72
N SER A 432 2.48 -9.15 15.05
CA SER A 432 2.37 -8.29 13.86
C SER A 432 1.75 -9.02 12.67
N ALA A 433 1.87 -10.35 12.59
CA ALA A 433 1.29 -11.16 11.53
C ALA A 433 -0.19 -11.51 11.79
N MET A 434 -0.65 -11.47 13.04
CA MET A 434 -2.06 -11.65 13.39
C MET A 434 -2.95 -10.63 12.69
N SER A 435 -4.19 -11.06 12.39
CA SER A 435 -5.25 -10.13 12.01
C SER A 435 -5.56 -9.19 13.19
N VAL A 436 -6.13 -8.02 12.92
CA VAL A 436 -6.56 -7.08 13.97
C VAL A 436 -7.56 -7.77 14.91
N GLY A 437 -8.48 -8.60 14.40
CA GLY A 437 -9.42 -9.36 15.22
C GLY A 437 -8.74 -10.37 16.15
N ASP A 438 -7.74 -11.10 15.65
CA ASP A 438 -6.96 -12.04 16.47
C ASP A 438 -6.11 -11.30 17.51
N ALA A 439 -5.53 -10.16 17.13
CA ALA A 439 -4.77 -9.31 18.04
C ALA A 439 -5.66 -8.73 19.16
N CYS A 440 -6.90 -8.30 18.85
CA CYS A 440 -7.89 -7.91 19.87
C CYS A 440 -8.11 -9.05 20.88
N THR A 441 -8.29 -10.27 20.37
CA THR A 441 -8.51 -11.45 21.20
C THR A 441 -7.29 -11.74 22.07
N PHE A 442 -6.08 -11.70 21.50
CA PHE A 442 -4.82 -11.89 22.22
C PHE A 442 -4.66 -10.89 23.39
N PHE A 443 -4.83 -9.59 23.14
CA PHE A 443 -4.69 -8.57 24.19
C PHE A 443 -5.81 -8.58 25.23
N SER A 444 -7.00 -9.10 24.90
CA SER A 444 -8.06 -9.30 25.90
C SER A 444 -7.73 -10.42 26.91
N GLN A 445 -6.99 -11.43 26.45
CA GLN A 445 -6.65 -12.63 27.21
C GLN A 445 -5.29 -12.54 27.92
N ILE A 446 -4.45 -11.56 27.56
CA ILE A 446 -3.12 -11.40 28.16
C ILE A 446 -3.22 -11.19 29.68
N ARG A 447 -2.42 -11.95 30.43
CA ARG A 447 -2.34 -11.86 31.90
C ARG A 447 -0.88 -11.92 32.32
N LEU A 448 -0.36 -10.79 32.78
CA LEU A 448 1.02 -10.64 33.25
C LEU A 448 1.01 -10.45 34.76
N GLY A 449 1.79 -11.25 35.48
CA GLY A 449 1.94 -11.15 36.93
C GLY A 449 3.01 -10.14 37.37
N GLY A 450 2.91 -9.69 38.62
CA GLY A 450 3.93 -8.86 39.28
C GLY A 450 4.13 -7.49 38.66
N TRP A 451 5.37 -6.99 38.71
CA TRP A 451 5.73 -5.66 38.21
C TRP A 451 5.54 -5.51 36.70
N ARG A 452 5.71 -6.60 35.93
CA ARG A 452 5.49 -6.62 34.48
C ARG A 452 4.04 -6.30 34.15
N GLY A 453 3.08 -6.86 34.89
CA GLY A 453 1.66 -6.54 34.75
C GLY A 453 1.36 -5.05 34.97
N ALA A 454 1.88 -4.48 36.05
CA ALA A 454 1.65 -3.07 36.39
C ALA A 454 2.19 -2.09 35.34
N ILE A 455 3.34 -2.39 34.71
CA ILE A 455 3.88 -1.57 33.62
C ILE A 455 3.09 -1.80 32.32
N ALA A 456 2.76 -3.05 32.01
CA ALA A 456 2.07 -3.42 30.78
C ALA A 456 0.63 -2.88 30.74
N GLU A 457 -0.06 -2.76 31.86
CA GLU A 457 -1.49 -2.40 31.92
C GLU A 457 -1.84 -1.16 31.07
N LYS A 458 -1.09 -0.07 31.23
CA LYS A 458 -1.34 1.17 30.47
C LYS A 458 -1.04 1.02 28.98
N ILE A 459 0.01 0.27 28.63
CA ILE A 459 0.44 0.06 27.25
C ILE A 459 -0.54 -0.87 26.53
N VAL A 460 -0.95 -1.96 27.18
CA VAL A 460 -1.94 -2.91 26.67
C VAL A 460 -3.28 -2.21 26.47
N LYS A 461 -3.71 -1.36 27.42
CA LYS A 461 -4.94 -0.57 27.26
C LYS A 461 -4.92 0.26 25.96
N GLU A 462 -3.85 1.01 25.72
CA GLU A 462 -3.70 1.83 24.52
C GLU A 462 -3.67 0.99 23.22
N ILE A 463 -2.98 -0.15 23.25
CA ILE A 463 -2.98 -1.10 22.11
C ILE A 463 -4.39 -1.64 21.85
N SER A 464 -5.09 -2.08 22.90
CA SER A 464 -6.45 -2.61 22.80
C SER A 464 -7.44 -1.57 22.27
N GLU A 465 -7.37 -0.33 22.75
CA GLU A 465 -8.24 0.76 22.25
C GLU A 465 -8.01 1.02 20.75
N ARG A 466 -6.75 1.07 20.29
CA ARG A 466 -6.43 1.26 18.87
C ARG A 466 -6.85 0.09 17.99
N LEU A 467 -6.68 -1.14 18.47
CA LEU A 467 -7.16 -2.34 17.76
C LEU A 467 -8.69 -2.35 17.66
N ASN A 468 -9.40 -1.97 18.73
CA ASN A 468 -10.84 -1.84 18.72
C ASN A 468 -11.31 -0.78 17.70
N PHE A 469 -10.66 0.39 17.65
CA PHE A 469 -11.00 1.41 16.65
C PHE A 469 -10.83 0.91 15.21
N LEU A 470 -9.81 0.07 14.94
CA LEU A 470 -9.66 -0.58 13.63
C LEU A 470 -10.78 -1.59 13.34
N SER A 471 -11.22 -2.34 14.34
CA SER A 471 -12.37 -3.26 14.22
C SER A 471 -13.69 -2.51 14.02
N ASP A 472 -13.90 -1.39 14.71
CA ASP A 472 -15.10 -0.54 14.60
C ASP A 472 -15.27 0.02 13.18
N VAL A 473 -14.16 0.36 12.50
CA VAL A 473 -14.19 0.77 11.09
C VAL A 473 -14.14 -0.41 10.10
N GLY A 474 -14.31 -1.65 10.56
CA GLY A 474 -14.42 -2.84 9.71
C GLY A 474 -13.11 -3.34 9.11
N LEU A 475 -11.97 -3.07 9.74
CA LEU A 475 -10.63 -3.49 9.29
C LEU A 475 -10.05 -4.67 10.09
N GLU A 476 -10.91 -5.43 10.77
CA GLU A 476 -10.53 -6.58 11.61
C GLU A 476 -9.76 -7.68 10.86
N TYR A 477 -9.96 -7.78 9.55
CA TYR A 477 -9.30 -8.76 8.68
C TYR A 477 -7.86 -8.40 8.28
N LEU A 478 -7.41 -7.17 8.55
CA LEU A 478 -6.06 -6.74 8.20
C LEU A 478 -5.04 -7.28 9.19
N SER A 479 -3.87 -7.68 8.71
CA SER A 479 -2.71 -7.91 9.59
C SER A 479 -1.96 -6.61 9.86
N LEU A 480 -1.34 -6.49 11.03
CA LEU A 480 -0.56 -5.30 11.40
C LEU A 480 0.72 -5.14 10.55
N ASN A 481 1.26 -6.24 10.02
CA ASN A 481 2.42 -6.26 9.14
C ASN A 481 2.08 -6.04 7.66
N ARG A 482 0.79 -5.93 7.29
CA ARG A 482 0.38 -5.65 5.90
C ARG A 482 1.02 -4.33 5.44
N SER A 483 1.62 -4.35 4.25
CA SER A 483 2.24 -3.17 3.65
C SER A 483 1.20 -2.07 3.44
N ALA A 484 1.55 -0.83 3.78
CA ALA A 484 0.67 0.31 3.54
C ALA A 484 0.44 0.59 2.04
N GLU A 485 1.33 0.09 1.17
CA GLU A 485 1.22 0.23 -0.29
C GLU A 485 0.15 -0.66 -0.92
N THR A 486 -0.20 -1.77 -0.26
CA THR A 486 -1.20 -2.73 -0.78
C THR A 486 -2.61 -2.43 -0.29
N LEU A 487 -2.80 -1.34 0.46
CA LEU A 487 -4.10 -0.91 0.95
C LEU A 487 -4.90 -0.25 -0.17
N SER A 488 -6.20 -0.51 -0.21
CA SER A 488 -7.12 0.28 -1.05
C SER A 488 -7.27 1.70 -0.52
N GLY A 489 -7.80 2.61 -1.34
CA GLY A 489 -8.09 3.99 -0.91
C GLY A 489 -9.00 4.03 0.32
N GLY A 490 -10.07 3.22 0.32
CA GLY A 490 -10.98 3.08 1.45
C GLY A 490 -10.33 2.46 2.70
N GLU A 491 -9.48 1.42 2.55
CA GLU A 491 -8.73 0.84 3.69
C GLU A 491 -7.80 1.88 4.33
N ALA A 492 -7.03 2.61 3.51
CA ALA A 492 -6.13 3.66 3.98
C ALA A 492 -6.88 4.80 4.68
N GLN A 493 -8.04 5.20 4.13
CA GLN A 493 -8.89 6.22 4.70
C GLN A 493 -9.45 5.80 6.07
N ARG A 494 -9.95 4.57 6.18
CA ARG A 494 -10.50 4.02 7.43
C ARG A 494 -9.42 3.84 8.50
N ILE A 495 -8.20 3.43 8.13
CA ILE A 495 -7.05 3.42 9.05
C ILE A 495 -6.78 4.82 9.61
N ARG A 496 -6.80 5.84 8.74
CA ARG A 496 -6.60 7.23 9.16
C ARG A 496 -7.73 7.69 10.08
N LEU A 497 -8.98 7.34 9.79
CA LEU A 497 -10.13 7.62 10.66
C LEU A 497 -9.95 6.99 12.05
N ALA A 498 -9.61 5.71 12.13
CA ALA A 498 -9.35 5.02 13.38
C ALA A 498 -8.22 5.69 14.20
N SER A 499 -7.13 6.08 13.53
CA SER A 499 -6.02 6.82 14.16
C SER A 499 -6.47 8.19 14.70
N GLN A 500 -7.35 8.91 13.98
CA GLN A 500 -7.88 10.19 14.45
C GLN A 500 -8.79 10.04 15.67
N ILE A 501 -9.58 8.98 15.75
CA ILE A 501 -10.42 8.72 16.92
C ILE A 501 -9.55 8.40 18.14
N GLY A 502 -8.51 7.58 17.95
CA GLY A 502 -7.55 7.26 19.00
C GLY A 502 -6.74 8.46 19.51
N SER A 503 -6.68 9.57 18.77
CA SER A 503 -6.00 10.80 19.23
C SER A 503 -6.75 11.53 20.35
N GLY A 504 -8.05 11.27 20.54
CA GLY A 504 -8.86 11.90 21.58
C GLY A 504 -9.00 13.43 21.46
N LEU A 505 -8.79 13.99 20.27
CA LEU A 505 -8.87 15.43 20.05
C LEU A 505 -10.32 15.94 20.18
N VAL A 506 -10.47 17.14 20.77
CA VAL A 506 -11.75 17.83 20.99
C VAL A 506 -11.69 19.23 20.36
N GLY A 507 -12.81 19.70 19.83
CA GLY A 507 -12.91 21.03 19.22
C GLY A 507 -12.24 21.12 17.85
N VAL A 508 -12.00 19.98 17.19
CA VAL A 508 -11.45 19.87 15.84
C VAL A 508 -12.59 19.80 14.82
N MET A 509 -12.30 20.24 13.59
CA MET A 509 -13.17 20.05 12.44
C MET A 509 -12.60 18.95 11.55
N TYR A 510 -13.29 17.80 11.48
CA TYR A 510 -12.93 16.69 10.61
C TYR A 510 -13.68 16.81 9.29
N ILE A 511 -12.96 16.72 8.18
CA ILE A 511 -13.52 16.82 6.84
C ILE A 511 -13.19 15.54 6.08
N LEU A 512 -14.22 14.77 5.75
CA LEU A 512 -14.10 13.42 5.19
C LEU A 512 -14.62 13.37 3.75
N ASP A 513 -13.91 12.65 2.89
CA ASP A 513 -14.24 12.48 1.46
C ASP A 513 -14.80 11.08 1.22
N GLU A 514 -16.12 10.92 1.21
CA GLU A 514 -16.81 9.66 0.90
C GLU A 514 -16.28 8.44 1.68
N PRO A 515 -16.34 8.45 3.03
CA PRO A 515 -15.80 7.38 3.86
C PRO A 515 -16.48 6.01 3.65
N SER A 516 -17.66 5.96 3.00
CA SER A 516 -18.37 4.71 2.66
C SER A 516 -17.74 3.94 1.49
N ILE A 517 -16.77 4.52 0.76
CA ILE A 517 -16.15 3.88 -0.42
C ILE A 517 -15.50 2.53 -0.07
N GLY A 518 -15.71 1.54 -0.94
CA GLY A 518 -15.18 0.19 -0.79
C GLY A 518 -15.61 -0.49 0.52
N LEU A 519 -16.74 -0.06 1.08
CA LEU A 519 -17.37 -0.63 2.26
C LEU A 519 -18.67 -1.32 1.84
N HIS A 520 -18.89 -2.51 2.38
CA HIS A 520 -20.15 -3.23 2.16
C HIS A 520 -21.27 -2.62 3.02
N GLN A 521 -22.51 -2.65 2.53
CA GLN A 521 -23.68 -2.07 3.23
C GLN A 521 -23.78 -2.49 4.70
N ARG A 522 -23.44 -3.75 4.98
CA ARG A 522 -23.36 -4.31 6.34
C ARG A 522 -22.52 -3.46 7.31
N ASP A 523 -21.38 -2.98 6.84
CA ASP A 523 -20.39 -2.31 7.69
C ASP A 523 -20.61 -0.78 7.71
N ASN A 524 -21.45 -0.25 6.82
CA ASN A 524 -21.78 1.18 6.74
C ASN A 524 -22.35 1.73 8.04
N GLN A 525 -23.25 0.99 8.69
CA GLN A 525 -23.81 1.39 9.99
C GLN A 525 -22.73 1.52 11.08
N ARG A 526 -21.69 0.67 11.06
CA ARG A 526 -20.57 0.75 12.02
C ARG A 526 -19.75 2.02 11.77
N LEU A 527 -19.45 2.32 10.50
CA LEU A 527 -18.79 3.56 10.11
C LEU A 527 -19.58 4.79 10.59
N LEU A 528 -20.89 4.82 10.34
CA LEU A 528 -21.75 5.94 10.77
C LEU A 528 -21.76 6.11 12.29
N SER A 529 -21.82 5.02 13.05
CA SER A 529 -21.73 5.07 14.52
C SER A 529 -20.40 5.66 14.99
N THR A 530 -19.33 5.37 14.26
CA THR A 530 -17.99 5.89 14.53
C THR A 530 -17.89 7.39 14.23
N LEU A 531 -18.49 7.86 13.13
CA LEU A 531 -18.55 9.30 12.81
C LEU A 531 -19.40 10.08 13.82
N MET A 532 -20.50 9.49 14.27
CA MET A 532 -21.32 10.05 15.36
C MET A 532 -20.55 10.12 16.67
N HIS A 533 -19.77 9.08 17.00
CA HIS A 533 -18.89 9.11 18.17
C HIS A 533 -17.85 10.24 18.09
N LEU A 534 -17.20 10.41 16.92
CA LEU A 534 -16.24 11.48 16.69
C LEU A 534 -16.86 12.87 16.89
N ARG A 535 -18.11 13.07 16.42
CA ARG A 535 -18.92 14.26 16.70
C ARG A 535 -19.18 14.43 18.20
N ASP A 536 -19.67 13.38 18.86
CA ASP A 536 -20.14 13.41 20.24
C ASP A 536 -19.02 13.66 21.27
N ILE A 537 -17.77 13.35 20.92
CA ILE A 537 -16.56 13.76 21.69
C ILE A 537 -16.40 15.30 21.77
N GLY A 538 -17.10 16.06 20.91
CA GLY A 538 -17.08 17.52 20.89
C GLY A 538 -16.43 18.10 19.63
N ASN A 539 -16.43 17.35 18.53
CA ASN A 539 -15.90 17.77 17.24
C ASN A 539 -17.02 18.13 16.26
N THR A 540 -16.65 18.82 15.18
CA THR A 540 -17.55 19.02 14.03
C THR A 540 -17.09 18.09 12.92
N VAL A 541 -18.02 17.32 12.35
CA VAL A 541 -17.71 16.33 11.31
C VAL A 541 -18.43 16.77 10.05
N ILE A 542 -17.68 17.11 9.00
CA ILE A 542 -18.20 17.45 7.67
C ILE A 542 -17.84 16.30 6.74
N VAL A 543 -18.82 15.72 6.08
CA VAL A 543 -18.64 14.57 5.21
C VAL A 543 -19.16 14.92 3.82
N VAL A 544 -18.35 14.72 2.78
CA VAL A 544 -18.85 14.70 1.40
C VAL A 544 -19.35 13.28 1.12
N GLU A 545 -20.66 13.10 0.89
CA GLU A 545 -21.25 11.78 0.73
C GLU A 545 -22.42 11.73 -0.27
N HIS A 546 -22.60 10.53 -0.79
CA HIS A 546 -23.68 10.15 -1.71
C HIS A 546 -24.49 8.96 -1.19
N ASP A 547 -24.02 8.29 -0.13
CA ASP A 547 -24.75 7.20 0.50
C ASP A 547 -26.05 7.67 1.17
N GLU A 548 -27.13 6.89 0.96
CA GLU A 548 -28.46 7.19 1.48
C GLU A 548 -28.51 7.17 3.02
N GLU A 549 -27.93 6.15 3.66
CA GLU A 549 -27.94 6.02 5.12
C GLU A 549 -27.14 7.14 5.78
N ALA A 550 -26.00 7.52 5.19
CA ALA A 550 -25.18 8.62 5.67
C ALA A 550 -25.91 9.97 5.62
N ILE A 551 -26.60 10.27 4.51
CA ILE A 551 -27.38 11.50 4.36
C ILE A 551 -28.54 11.53 5.36
N ILE A 552 -29.24 10.40 5.56
CA ILE A 552 -30.36 10.29 6.50
C ILE A 552 -29.89 10.42 7.97
N ALA A 553 -28.71 9.89 8.30
CA ALA A 553 -28.14 9.95 9.65
C ALA A 553 -27.56 11.33 10.03
N ALA A 554 -27.41 12.24 9.07
CA ALA A 554 -26.81 13.55 9.29
C ALA A 554 -27.68 14.46 10.19
N ASP A 555 -27.01 15.30 10.99
CA ASP A 555 -27.69 16.37 11.73
C ASP A 555 -28.09 17.52 10.79
N HIS A 556 -27.30 17.75 9.75
CA HIS A 556 -27.49 18.82 8.79
C HIS A 556 -26.96 18.40 7.42
N VAL A 557 -27.69 18.74 6.36
CA VAL A 557 -27.35 18.40 4.98
C VAL A 557 -27.29 19.67 4.15
N VAL A 558 -26.30 19.76 3.27
CA VAL A 558 -26.17 20.83 2.27
C VAL A 558 -26.12 20.18 0.89
N ASP A 559 -27.16 20.43 0.08
CA ASP A 559 -27.21 19.98 -1.31
C ASP A 559 -26.63 21.06 -2.23
N LEU A 560 -25.56 20.70 -2.95
CA LEU A 560 -24.79 21.59 -3.80
C LEU A 560 -25.07 21.33 -5.28
N GLY A 561 -25.43 22.42 -5.97
CA GLY A 561 -25.50 22.61 -7.41
C GLY A 561 -26.68 21.88 -8.07
N PRO A 562 -27.53 22.57 -8.85
CA PRO A 562 -28.55 21.89 -9.67
C PRO A 562 -27.94 21.09 -10.85
N GLY A 563 -26.62 21.23 -11.06
CA GLY A 563 -25.84 20.64 -12.14
C GLY A 563 -24.35 20.61 -11.79
N ALA A 564 -23.52 20.16 -12.73
CA ALA A 564 -22.07 20.10 -12.59
C ALA A 564 -21.37 21.32 -13.22
N GLY A 565 -20.12 21.60 -12.81
CA GLY A 565 -19.28 22.61 -13.44
C GLY A 565 -19.84 24.01 -13.35
N ILE A 566 -19.92 24.71 -14.48
CA ILE A 566 -20.44 26.08 -14.57
C ILE A 566 -21.90 26.20 -14.12
N HIS A 567 -22.67 25.11 -14.25
CA HIS A 567 -24.10 25.03 -13.87
C HIS A 567 -24.29 24.72 -12.39
N GLY A 568 -23.22 24.28 -11.70
CA GLY A 568 -23.21 24.01 -10.26
C GLY A 568 -22.80 25.22 -9.43
N GLY A 569 -22.17 24.95 -8.28
CA GLY A 569 -21.55 25.95 -7.42
C GLY A 569 -22.54 26.83 -6.65
N LYS A 570 -23.79 26.38 -6.48
CA LYS A 570 -24.85 27.05 -5.73
C LYS A 570 -25.39 26.12 -4.66
N VAL A 571 -25.82 26.65 -3.52
CA VAL A 571 -26.57 25.85 -2.54
C VAL A 571 -28.01 25.72 -3.03
N VAL A 572 -28.47 24.50 -3.27
CA VAL A 572 -29.83 24.21 -3.74
C VAL A 572 -30.78 24.17 -2.56
N ALA A 573 -30.43 23.37 -1.56
CA ALA A 573 -31.18 23.19 -0.33
C ALA A 573 -30.20 22.99 0.84
N GLN A 574 -30.59 23.40 2.04
CA GLN A 574 -29.85 23.13 3.28
C GLN A 574 -30.83 22.95 4.43
N GLY A 575 -30.54 22.05 5.36
CA GLY A 575 -31.46 21.76 6.46
C GLY A 575 -31.24 20.39 7.08
N SER A 576 -32.26 19.88 7.77
CA SER A 576 -32.33 18.49 8.17
C SER A 576 -32.58 17.57 6.96
N PRO A 577 -32.25 16.27 7.04
CA PRO A 577 -32.52 15.33 5.94
C PRO A 577 -33.99 15.32 5.49
N LYS A 578 -34.93 15.50 6.42
CA LYS A 578 -36.37 15.59 6.10
C LYS A 578 -36.71 16.83 5.27
N GLU A 579 -36.13 17.99 5.60
CA GLU A 579 -36.33 19.22 4.85
C GLU A 579 -35.75 19.11 3.42
N ILE A 580 -34.64 18.39 3.25
CA ILE A 580 -34.08 18.09 1.91
C ILE A 580 -35.01 17.19 1.10
N MET A 581 -35.60 16.15 1.71
CA MET A 581 -36.55 15.25 1.03
C MET A 581 -37.83 15.96 0.58
N GLU A 582 -38.27 16.99 1.31
CA GLU A 582 -39.45 17.80 0.97
C GLU A 582 -39.15 18.86 -0.11
N ASP A 583 -37.88 19.20 -0.35
CA ASP A 583 -37.51 20.20 -1.35
C ASP A 583 -37.52 19.64 -2.78
N SER A 584 -38.56 20.02 -3.53
CA SER A 584 -38.71 19.67 -4.96
C SER A 584 -37.55 20.10 -5.87
N LYS A 585 -36.73 21.09 -5.48
CA LYS A 585 -35.57 21.54 -6.27
C LYS A 585 -34.33 20.68 -6.03
N SER A 586 -34.25 20.00 -4.88
CA SER A 586 -33.15 19.11 -4.55
C SER A 586 -33.28 17.83 -5.37
N LEU A 587 -32.30 17.59 -6.24
CA LEU A 587 -32.25 16.33 -6.98
C LEU A 587 -32.00 15.17 -6.01
N THR A 588 -31.13 15.37 -5.02
CA THR A 588 -30.89 14.40 -3.96
C THR A 588 -32.17 14.12 -3.17
N GLY A 589 -32.92 15.16 -2.78
CA GLY A 589 -34.21 15.04 -2.13
C GLY A 589 -35.21 14.19 -2.92
N GLN A 590 -35.27 14.36 -4.24
CA GLN A 590 -36.13 13.55 -5.11
C GLN A 590 -35.76 12.06 -5.13
N TYR A 591 -34.47 11.71 -5.03
CA TYR A 591 -34.04 10.31 -4.92
C TYR A 591 -34.36 9.74 -3.54
N LEU A 592 -34.04 10.47 -2.47
CA LEU A 592 -34.31 10.06 -1.08
C LEU A 592 -35.81 9.89 -0.80
N SER A 593 -36.65 10.74 -1.38
CA SER A 593 -38.10 10.66 -1.25
C SER A 593 -38.74 9.57 -2.12
N GLY A 594 -37.97 8.93 -3.00
CA GLY A 594 -38.45 7.96 -3.99
C GLY A 594 -39.21 8.56 -5.19
N LEU A 595 -39.22 9.90 -5.37
CA LEU A 595 -39.78 10.53 -6.57
C LEU A 595 -38.98 10.17 -7.83
N ARG A 596 -37.68 9.95 -7.67
CA ARG A 596 -36.79 9.35 -8.67
C ARG A 596 -36.13 8.11 -8.07
N SER A 597 -35.85 7.13 -8.91
CA SER A 597 -35.15 5.92 -8.51
C SER A 597 -34.45 5.28 -9.72
N ILE A 598 -33.36 4.55 -9.48
CA ILE A 598 -32.80 3.65 -10.48
C ILE A 598 -33.68 2.38 -10.51
N LEU A 599 -34.35 2.17 -11.64
CA LEU A 599 -35.28 1.05 -11.80
C LEU A 599 -34.54 -0.27 -11.99
N VAL A 600 -35.14 -1.35 -11.49
CA VAL A 600 -34.71 -2.72 -11.78
C VAL A 600 -35.13 -3.05 -13.23
N PRO A 601 -34.26 -3.67 -14.05
CA PRO A 601 -34.63 -4.04 -15.41
C PRO A 601 -35.81 -5.02 -15.45
N ASP A 602 -36.81 -4.76 -16.32
CA ASP A 602 -37.99 -5.64 -16.47
C ASP A 602 -37.61 -7.07 -16.91
N SER A 603 -36.54 -7.19 -17.69
CA SER A 603 -35.99 -8.47 -18.14
C SER A 603 -34.46 -8.41 -18.17
N ARG A 604 -33.80 -9.42 -17.61
CA ARG A 604 -32.34 -9.60 -17.67
C ARG A 604 -31.93 -10.47 -18.86
N VAL A 605 -30.73 -10.25 -19.37
CA VAL A 605 -30.19 -11.10 -20.43
C VAL A 605 -29.83 -12.47 -19.83
N ARG A 606 -30.35 -13.54 -20.41
CA ARG A 606 -30.11 -14.90 -19.90
C ARG A 606 -28.67 -15.35 -20.18
N PRO A 607 -28.00 -16.05 -19.25
CA PRO A 607 -26.67 -16.58 -19.50
C PRO A 607 -26.69 -17.66 -20.58
N ASP A 608 -25.71 -17.62 -21.47
CA ASP A 608 -25.43 -18.69 -22.44
C ASP A 608 -24.36 -19.61 -21.88
N HIS A 609 -24.75 -20.84 -21.51
CA HIS A 609 -23.83 -21.81 -20.91
C HIS A 609 -22.65 -22.18 -21.83
N ASN A 610 -22.80 -22.03 -23.15
CA ASN A 610 -21.71 -22.27 -24.11
C ASN A 610 -20.70 -21.12 -24.16
N LYS A 611 -21.01 -19.97 -23.54
CA LYS A 611 -20.16 -18.78 -23.51
C LYS A 611 -19.85 -18.41 -22.06
N THR A 612 -19.01 -19.22 -21.43
CA THR A 612 -18.64 -19.04 -20.02
C THR A 612 -17.13 -19.04 -19.88
N LEU A 613 -16.59 -18.05 -19.17
CA LEU A 613 -15.22 -18.05 -18.68
C LEU A 613 -15.20 -18.77 -17.32
N THR A 614 -14.50 -19.89 -17.23
CA THR A 614 -14.39 -20.67 -15.99
C THR A 614 -12.97 -20.65 -15.48
N ILE A 615 -12.81 -20.37 -14.19
CA ILE A 615 -11.54 -20.40 -13.47
C ILE A 615 -11.65 -21.42 -12.36
N SER A 616 -10.71 -22.36 -12.32
CA SER A 616 -10.69 -23.43 -11.32
C SER A 616 -9.44 -23.35 -10.45
N GLY A 617 -9.64 -23.61 -9.15
CA GLY A 617 -8.56 -23.75 -8.18
C GLY A 617 -7.79 -22.45 -7.91
N ALA A 618 -8.45 -21.29 -7.90
CA ALA A 618 -7.80 -20.03 -7.57
C ALA A 618 -7.47 -19.95 -6.06
N THR A 619 -6.19 -19.74 -5.74
CA THR A 619 -5.62 -19.76 -4.38
C THR A 619 -4.81 -18.51 -4.02
N GLY A 620 -4.94 -17.43 -4.81
CA GLY A 620 -4.31 -16.15 -4.51
C GLY A 620 -4.76 -15.55 -3.18
N ASN A 621 -3.83 -15.01 -2.39
CA ASN A 621 -4.08 -14.39 -1.09
C ASN A 621 -4.95 -15.28 -0.18
N ASN A 622 -6.20 -14.86 0.10
CA ASN A 622 -7.13 -15.57 0.97
C ASN A 622 -8.13 -16.48 0.22
N LEU A 623 -8.02 -16.62 -1.12
CA LEU A 623 -8.93 -17.46 -1.90
C LEU A 623 -8.73 -18.95 -1.57
N LYS A 624 -9.82 -19.68 -1.34
CA LYS A 624 -9.81 -21.09 -0.89
C LYS A 624 -10.07 -22.06 -2.05
N SER A 625 -9.17 -22.06 -3.05
CA SER A 625 -9.25 -22.94 -4.22
C SER A 625 -10.60 -22.84 -4.95
N ILE A 626 -11.05 -21.61 -5.20
CA ILE A 626 -12.40 -21.37 -5.71
C ILE A 626 -12.55 -21.73 -7.18
N GLU A 627 -13.77 -22.12 -7.54
CA GLU A 627 -14.20 -22.31 -8.92
C GLU A 627 -15.26 -21.26 -9.28
N ALA A 628 -14.92 -20.36 -10.21
CA ALA A 628 -15.78 -19.25 -10.61
C ALA A 628 -16.15 -19.38 -12.10
N ALA A 629 -17.45 -19.36 -12.40
CA ALA A 629 -17.99 -19.36 -13.75
C ALA A 629 -18.61 -18.00 -14.06
N ILE A 630 -18.11 -17.32 -15.09
CA ILE A 630 -18.53 -15.97 -15.51
C ILE A 630 -19.15 -16.06 -16.91
N PRO A 631 -20.48 -15.88 -17.04
CA PRO A 631 -21.12 -15.83 -18.34
C PRO A 631 -20.64 -14.61 -19.15
N LEU A 632 -20.28 -14.87 -20.41
CA LEU A 632 -19.83 -13.83 -21.34
C LEU A 632 -21.02 -13.16 -22.04
N GLY A 633 -20.84 -11.91 -22.45
CA GLY A 633 -21.87 -11.06 -23.07
C GLY A 633 -22.86 -10.46 -22.07
N LEU A 634 -22.60 -10.60 -20.77
CA LEU A 634 -23.42 -10.07 -19.67
C LEU A 634 -22.70 -8.96 -18.91
N MET A 635 -23.47 -8.20 -18.14
CA MET A 635 -22.95 -7.38 -17.04
C MET A 635 -22.95 -8.22 -15.76
N THR A 636 -21.76 -8.70 -15.37
CA THR A 636 -21.54 -9.48 -14.15
C THR A 636 -21.01 -8.57 -13.03
N CYS A 637 -21.70 -8.55 -11.90
CA CYS A 637 -21.26 -7.83 -10.70
C CYS A 637 -20.58 -8.80 -9.72
N VAL A 638 -19.36 -8.50 -9.30
CA VAL A 638 -18.63 -9.22 -8.25
C VAL A 638 -18.75 -8.41 -6.97
N THR A 639 -19.48 -8.97 -5.99
CA THR A 639 -19.84 -8.33 -4.72
C THR A 639 -19.37 -9.17 -3.53
N GLY A 640 -19.59 -8.67 -2.32
CA GLY A 640 -19.20 -9.31 -1.07
C GLY A 640 -18.54 -8.32 -0.12
N VAL A 641 -18.32 -8.74 1.13
CA VAL A 641 -17.74 -7.87 2.18
C VAL A 641 -16.31 -7.42 1.86
N SER A 642 -15.85 -6.33 2.49
CA SER A 642 -14.47 -5.84 2.30
C SER A 642 -13.48 -6.91 2.79
N GLY A 643 -12.42 -7.17 2.01
CA GLY A 643 -11.47 -8.24 2.30
C GLY A 643 -11.91 -9.66 1.90
N SER A 644 -13.08 -9.86 1.28
CA SER A 644 -13.55 -11.22 0.90
C SER A 644 -12.77 -11.88 -0.24
N GLY A 645 -11.91 -11.14 -0.95
CA GLY A 645 -11.10 -11.63 -2.06
C GLY A 645 -11.51 -11.12 -3.45
N LYS A 646 -12.48 -10.20 -3.57
CA LYS A 646 -12.99 -9.67 -4.86
C LYS A 646 -11.89 -9.22 -5.83
N SER A 647 -11.04 -8.28 -5.39
CA SER A 647 -9.95 -7.75 -6.21
C SER A 647 -8.88 -8.81 -6.49
N THR A 648 -8.68 -9.77 -5.58
CA THR A 648 -7.75 -10.88 -5.80
C THR A 648 -8.25 -11.77 -6.93
N LEU A 649 -9.53 -12.16 -6.90
CA LEU A 649 -10.14 -12.93 -7.97
C LEU A 649 -10.07 -12.14 -9.29
N VAL A 650 -10.70 -10.97 -9.36
CA VAL A 650 -10.91 -10.24 -10.62
C VAL A 650 -9.63 -9.61 -11.16
N ASN A 651 -8.92 -8.80 -10.37
CA ASN A 651 -7.80 -8.00 -10.87
C ASN A 651 -6.48 -8.78 -10.85
N GLU A 652 -6.23 -9.57 -9.79
CA GLU A 652 -4.95 -10.27 -9.61
C GLU A 652 -4.92 -11.64 -10.30
N THR A 653 -6.05 -12.35 -10.39
CA THR A 653 -6.14 -13.62 -11.11
C THR A 653 -6.71 -13.45 -12.53
N ILE A 654 -7.99 -13.09 -12.69
CA ILE A 654 -8.67 -13.09 -14.00
C ILE A 654 -7.98 -12.16 -15.00
N TYR A 655 -7.88 -10.88 -14.65
CA TYR A 655 -7.33 -9.85 -15.53
C TYR A 655 -5.89 -10.16 -15.93
N LYS A 656 -5.02 -10.49 -14.97
CA LYS A 656 -3.61 -10.76 -15.24
C LYS A 656 -3.41 -12.02 -16.08
N ALA A 657 -4.13 -13.09 -15.79
CA ALA A 657 -4.04 -14.34 -16.56
C ALA A 657 -4.46 -14.12 -18.02
N ILE A 658 -5.58 -13.44 -18.26
CA ILE A 658 -6.04 -13.13 -19.62
C ILE A 658 -5.06 -12.16 -20.32
N ALA A 659 -4.57 -11.14 -19.61
CA ALA A 659 -3.63 -10.18 -20.18
C ALA A 659 -2.28 -10.81 -20.54
N GLU A 660 -1.78 -11.73 -19.71
CA GLU A 660 -0.56 -12.49 -19.96
C GLU A 660 -0.70 -13.34 -21.24
N GLN A 661 -1.81 -14.05 -21.39
CA GLN A 661 -2.03 -14.90 -22.56
C GLN A 661 -2.32 -14.13 -23.85
N LEU A 662 -3.15 -13.07 -23.79
CA LEU A 662 -3.55 -12.31 -24.98
C LEU A 662 -2.51 -11.26 -25.40
N HIS A 663 -1.84 -10.61 -24.45
CA HIS A 663 -0.94 -9.49 -24.74
C HIS A 663 0.54 -9.82 -24.52
N GLY A 664 0.89 -11.01 -24.00
CA GLY A 664 2.27 -11.38 -23.67
C GLY A 664 2.87 -10.47 -22.59
N THR A 665 2.04 -9.86 -21.74
CA THR A 665 2.51 -8.99 -20.66
C THR A 665 3.00 -9.85 -19.50
N GLY A 666 4.26 -9.72 -19.09
CA GLY A 666 4.86 -10.44 -17.94
C GLY A 666 4.33 -10.00 -16.57
N LYS A 667 3.02 -9.91 -16.41
CA LYS A 667 2.32 -9.68 -15.14
C LYS A 667 1.92 -11.04 -14.58
N ASN A 668 2.64 -11.54 -13.58
CA ASN A 668 2.31 -12.82 -12.95
C ASN A 668 0.90 -12.74 -12.34
N ALA A 669 -0.01 -13.58 -12.83
CA ALA A 669 -1.32 -13.77 -12.22
C ALA A 669 -1.16 -14.43 -10.83
N ALA A 670 -2.10 -14.14 -9.93
CA ALA A 670 -2.17 -14.87 -8.67
C ALA A 670 -2.51 -16.36 -8.92
N PRO A 671 -2.02 -17.30 -8.09
CA PRO A 671 -2.11 -18.74 -8.37
C PRO A 671 -3.52 -19.25 -8.69
N TYR A 672 -3.64 -20.05 -9.76
CA TYR A 672 -4.84 -20.77 -10.19
C TYR A 672 -4.45 -22.08 -10.90
N GLN A 673 -5.37 -23.04 -11.03
CA GLN A 673 -5.08 -24.32 -11.68
C GLN A 673 -5.32 -24.26 -13.18
N THR A 674 -6.54 -23.90 -13.60
CA THR A 674 -6.93 -23.87 -15.02
C THR A 674 -7.88 -22.72 -15.31
N MET A 675 -7.90 -22.28 -16.57
CA MET A 675 -8.84 -21.28 -17.09
C MET A 675 -9.37 -21.73 -18.45
N ALA A 676 -10.68 -21.78 -18.63
CA ALA A 676 -11.37 -22.22 -19.84
C ALA A 676 -12.27 -21.10 -20.39
N GLY A 677 -12.49 -21.04 -21.71
CA GLY A 677 -13.31 -20.01 -22.36
C GLY A 677 -12.54 -18.75 -22.77
N LEU A 678 -11.21 -18.81 -22.77
CA LEU A 678 -10.31 -17.70 -23.16
C LEU A 678 -10.37 -17.41 -24.66
N GLU A 679 -10.62 -18.43 -25.48
CA GLU A 679 -10.78 -18.37 -26.93
C GLU A 679 -11.97 -17.51 -27.39
N LEU A 680 -12.89 -17.19 -26.46
CA LEU A 680 -14.07 -16.36 -26.70
C LEU A 680 -13.79 -14.86 -26.47
N ILE A 681 -12.58 -14.50 -26.02
CA ILE A 681 -12.21 -13.13 -25.64
C ILE A 681 -11.09 -12.63 -26.57
N ASP A 682 -11.38 -11.61 -27.37
CA ASP A 682 -10.38 -11.00 -28.27
C ASP A 682 -9.42 -10.09 -27.50
N ARG A 683 -9.94 -9.40 -26.48
CA ARG A 683 -9.23 -8.34 -25.78
C ARG A 683 -9.78 -8.17 -24.37
N VAL A 684 -8.88 -7.95 -23.41
CA VAL A 684 -9.22 -7.57 -22.03
C VAL A 684 -8.79 -6.13 -21.74
N ILE A 685 -9.65 -5.38 -21.07
CA ILE A 685 -9.43 -3.97 -20.72
C ILE A 685 -9.78 -3.75 -19.25
N GLU A 686 -8.77 -3.39 -18.46
CA GLU A 686 -8.94 -2.91 -17.10
C GLU A 686 -9.15 -1.39 -17.09
N ILE A 687 -10.27 -0.94 -16.52
CA ILE A 687 -10.60 0.47 -16.31
C ILE A 687 -10.47 0.78 -14.81
N SER A 688 -9.24 1.02 -14.38
CA SER A 688 -8.92 1.33 -12.97
C SER A 688 -9.11 2.80 -12.61
N GLN A 689 -9.26 3.08 -11.31
CA GLN A 689 -9.29 4.44 -10.75
C GLN A 689 -7.91 5.13 -10.64
N ARG A 690 -6.82 4.42 -11.02
CA ARG A 690 -5.47 5.00 -10.98
C ARG A 690 -5.39 6.30 -11.80
N PRO A 691 -4.65 7.34 -11.36
CA PRO A 691 -4.56 8.59 -12.10
C PRO A 691 -4.17 8.37 -13.57
N ILE A 692 -4.77 9.14 -14.49
CA ILE A 692 -4.43 9.08 -15.93
C ILE A 692 -2.98 9.49 -16.22
N GLY A 693 -2.37 10.22 -15.29
CA GLY A 693 -0.95 10.55 -15.26
C GLY A 693 -0.57 11.18 -13.93
N ARG A 694 0.74 11.18 -13.63
CA ARG A 694 1.31 11.71 -12.38
C ARG A 694 1.92 13.11 -12.54
N THR A 695 1.79 13.71 -13.73
CA THR A 695 2.39 15.01 -14.05
C THR A 695 1.36 15.95 -14.67
N PRO A 696 1.57 17.27 -14.58
CA PRO A 696 0.73 18.29 -15.23
C PRO A 696 0.59 18.18 -16.76
N ARG A 697 1.44 17.35 -17.38
CA ARG A 697 1.43 17.10 -18.83
C ARG A 697 0.31 16.17 -19.27
N SER A 698 -0.16 15.31 -18.37
CA SER A 698 -1.31 14.47 -18.61
C SER A 698 -2.58 15.27 -18.35
N ASN A 699 -3.54 15.21 -19.27
CA ASN A 699 -4.83 15.88 -19.17
C ASN A 699 -5.88 15.13 -20.03
N PRO A 700 -7.18 15.47 -19.89
CA PRO A 700 -8.24 14.82 -20.66
C PRO A 700 -7.99 14.83 -22.18
N ALA A 701 -7.50 15.95 -22.74
CA ALA A 701 -7.24 16.07 -24.17
C ALA A 701 -6.13 15.15 -24.69
N THR A 702 -5.03 15.01 -23.93
CA THR A 702 -3.91 14.13 -24.30
C THR A 702 -4.29 12.66 -24.15
N TYR A 703 -4.99 12.30 -23.06
CA TYR A 703 -5.31 10.90 -22.76
C TYR A 703 -6.35 10.30 -23.72
N SER A 704 -7.41 11.05 -24.03
CA SER A 704 -8.46 10.69 -25.00
C SER A 704 -7.99 10.74 -26.46
N GLY A 705 -6.80 11.30 -26.69
CA GLY A 705 -6.25 11.53 -28.04
C GLY A 705 -7.02 12.59 -28.83
N LEU A 706 -7.67 13.54 -28.15
CA LEU A 706 -8.26 14.75 -28.75
C LEU A 706 -7.17 15.75 -29.16
N PHE A 707 -6.05 15.77 -28.44
CA PHE A 707 -5.05 16.82 -28.61
C PHE A 707 -4.31 16.78 -29.96
N THR A 708 -4.08 15.59 -30.53
CA THR A 708 -3.45 15.45 -31.85
C THR A 708 -4.27 16.10 -32.97
N PRO A 709 -5.55 15.74 -33.20
CA PRO A 709 -6.34 16.39 -34.24
C PRO A 709 -6.54 17.89 -33.98
N ILE A 710 -6.63 18.33 -32.71
CA ILE A 710 -6.68 19.76 -32.39
C ILE A 710 -5.40 20.47 -32.86
N ARG A 711 -4.21 19.93 -32.57
CA ARG A 711 -2.94 20.53 -33.02
C ARG A 711 -2.81 20.58 -34.54
N GLU A 712 -3.33 19.57 -35.25
CA GLU A 712 -3.37 19.55 -36.71
C GLU A 712 -4.26 20.66 -37.27
N LEU A 713 -5.41 20.94 -36.64
CA LEU A 713 -6.27 22.06 -37.02
C LEU A 713 -5.56 23.42 -36.86
N PHE A 714 -4.84 23.62 -35.76
CA PHE A 714 -4.05 24.84 -35.55
C PHE A 714 -2.94 24.99 -36.58
N ALA A 715 -2.19 23.92 -36.85
CA ALA A 715 -1.16 23.90 -37.89
C ALA A 715 -1.74 24.17 -39.30
N GLY A 716 -3.00 23.81 -39.52
CA GLY A 716 -3.73 24.04 -40.75
C GLY A 716 -4.19 25.49 -40.98
N THR A 717 -4.15 26.36 -39.97
CA THR A 717 -4.58 27.77 -40.10
C THR A 717 -3.66 28.58 -41.03
N GLN A 718 -4.21 29.61 -41.68
CA GLN A 718 -3.44 30.46 -42.60
C GLN A 718 -2.26 31.16 -41.89
N GLU A 719 -2.50 31.69 -40.69
CA GLU A 719 -1.47 32.32 -39.86
C GLU A 719 -0.35 31.33 -39.51
N SER A 720 -0.70 30.12 -39.07
CA SER A 720 0.28 29.06 -38.75
C SER A 720 1.12 28.66 -39.96
N ARG A 721 0.49 28.48 -41.13
CA ARG A 721 1.18 28.13 -42.38
C ARG A 721 2.16 29.23 -42.82
N SER A 722 1.76 30.50 -42.72
CA SER A 722 2.64 31.63 -43.08
C SER A 722 3.90 31.71 -42.22
N ARG A 723 3.82 31.27 -40.96
CA ARG A 723 4.93 31.24 -39.99
C ARG A 723 5.70 29.92 -39.98
N GLY A 724 5.33 28.95 -40.82
CA GLY A 724 5.96 27.62 -40.86
C GLY A 724 5.73 26.79 -39.59
N TYR A 725 4.66 27.06 -38.83
CA TYR A 725 4.37 26.34 -37.61
C TYR A 725 3.71 24.99 -37.90
N MET A 726 4.36 23.93 -37.41
CA MET A 726 3.91 22.54 -37.51
C MET A 726 3.12 22.12 -36.26
N PRO A 727 2.39 20.98 -36.26
CA PRO A 727 1.68 20.49 -35.08
C PRO A 727 2.54 20.34 -33.81
N GLY A 728 3.87 20.23 -33.97
CA GLY A 728 4.84 20.23 -32.87
C GLY A 728 4.87 21.55 -32.09
N ARG A 729 4.69 22.70 -32.74
CA ARG A 729 4.67 24.04 -32.09
C ARG A 729 3.55 24.13 -31.06
N PHE A 730 2.40 23.54 -31.38
CA PHE A 730 1.21 23.51 -30.54
C PHE A 730 1.24 22.41 -29.47
N SER A 731 2.35 21.69 -29.32
CA SER A 731 2.54 20.70 -28.27
C SER A 731 3.26 21.32 -27.07
N PHE A 732 2.61 21.32 -25.90
CA PHE A 732 3.30 21.73 -24.66
C PHE A 732 4.41 20.75 -24.23
N ASN A 733 4.45 19.53 -24.79
CA ASN A 733 5.48 18.53 -24.51
C ASN A 733 6.77 18.72 -25.32
N VAL A 734 6.78 19.58 -26.34
CA VAL A 734 7.89 19.71 -27.30
C VAL A 734 8.49 21.10 -27.23
N LYS A 735 9.82 21.21 -27.31
CA LYS A 735 10.50 22.50 -27.42
C LYS A 735 10.09 23.22 -28.71
N GLY A 736 9.87 24.53 -28.62
CA GLY A 736 9.51 25.37 -29.77
C GLY A 736 8.38 26.33 -29.46
N GLY A 737 7.20 25.84 -29.03
CA GLY A 737 6.04 26.70 -28.72
C GLY A 737 5.60 26.72 -27.26
N ARG A 738 6.09 25.79 -26.45
CA ARG A 738 5.82 25.76 -25.00
C ARG A 738 6.51 26.92 -24.27
N CYS A 739 6.02 27.24 -23.08
CA CYS A 739 6.73 28.11 -22.15
C CYS A 739 7.96 27.38 -21.60
N GLU A 740 9.15 27.96 -21.73
CA GLU A 740 10.40 27.32 -21.28
C GLU A 740 10.60 27.40 -19.76
N ALA A 741 10.01 28.40 -19.08
CA ALA A 741 10.12 28.53 -17.62
C ALA A 741 9.47 27.35 -16.88
N CYS A 742 8.25 26.96 -17.27
CA CYS A 742 7.57 25.79 -16.72
C CYS A 742 7.71 24.54 -17.61
N GLN A 743 8.52 24.61 -18.68
CA GLN A 743 8.67 23.55 -19.68
C GLN A 743 7.34 22.95 -20.22
N GLY A 744 6.30 23.78 -20.33
CA GLY A 744 4.97 23.38 -20.78
C GLY A 744 3.99 22.86 -19.72
N ASP A 745 4.39 22.79 -18.45
CA ASP A 745 3.52 22.28 -17.38
C ASP A 745 2.44 23.29 -16.98
N GLY A 746 2.68 24.60 -17.19
CA GLY A 746 1.80 25.71 -16.79
C GLY A 746 1.88 26.07 -15.32
N VAL A 747 2.30 25.12 -14.49
CA VAL A 747 2.52 25.25 -13.06
C VAL A 747 3.96 24.89 -12.69
N ILE A 748 4.39 25.35 -11.52
CA ILE A 748 5.68 25.03 -10.90
C ILE A 748 5.38 24.26 -9.61
N LYS A 749 6.06 23.12 -9.42
CA LYS A 749 5.95 22.33 -8.19
C LYS A 749 6.82 22.97 -7.11
N VAL A 750 6.21 23.32 -5.97
CA VAL A 750 6.90 23.80 -4.78
C VAL A 750 6.93 22.67 -3.76
N GLU A 751 8.14 22.25 -3.37
CA GLU A 751 8.33 21.20 -2.39
C GLU A 751 8.11 21.73 -0.96
N MET A 752 7.26 21.03 -0.21
CA MET A 752 6.86 21.41 1.14
C MET A 752 7.45 20.43 2.15
N HIS A 753 8.03 20.93 3.26
CA HIS A 753 8.67 20.06 4.25
C HIS A 753 7.67 19.26 5.11
N PHE A 754 6.56 19.89 5.51
CA PHE A 754 5.58 19.32 6.44
C PHE A 754 4.16 19.21 5.86
N LEU A 755 3.90 19.95 4.78
CA LEU A 755 2.63 19.90 4.06
C LEU A 755 2.82 19.11 2.76
N PRO A 756 1.74 18.64 2.12
CA PRO A 756 1.84 18.08 0.77
C PRO A 756 2.39 19.12 -0.21
N ASP A 757 3.19 18.67 -1.19
CA ASP A 757 3.68 19.53 -2.27
C ASP A 757 2.53 20.24 -2.99
N VAL A 758 2.75 21.51 -3.35
CA VAL A 758 1.73 22.34 -3.99
C VAL A 758 2.20 22.80 -5.37
N TYR A 759 1.25 22.91 -6.30
CA TYR A 759 1.49 23.46 -7.62
C TYR A 759 1.07 24.93 -7.65
N VAL A 760 2.00 25.81 -8.00
CA VAL A 760 1.75 27.26 -8.13
C VAL A 760 1.75 27.62 -9.62
N LEU A 761 0.94 28.59 -10.03
CA LEU A 761 0.93 29.05 -11.41
C LEU A 761 2.31 29.58 -11.83
N CYS A 762 2.72 29.28 -13.06
CA CYS A 762 3.98 29.81 -13.60
C CYS A 762 3.89 31.33 -13.80
N ASP A 763 4.82 32.10 -13.22
CA ASP A 763 4.83 33.57 -13.32
C ASP A 763 4.94 34.09 -14.77
N VAL A 764 5.59 33.32 -15.64
CA VAL A 764 5.88 33.73 -17.02
C VAL A 764 4.69 33.54 -17.95
N CYS A 765 4.05 32.36 -17.92
CA CYS A 765 2.92 32.06 -18.81
C CYS A 765 1.55 32.13 -18.11
N ARG A 766 1.52 32.34 -16.79
CA ARG A 766 0.30 32.40 -15.98
C ARG A 766 -0.63 31.21 -16.22
N GLY A 767 -0.08 30.00 -16.25
CA GLY A 767 -0.85 28.78 -16.52
C GLY A 767 -1.04 28.43 -17.99
N ALA A 768 -0.74 29.34 -18.93
CA ALA A 768 -1.07 29.14 -20.34
C ALA A 768 -0.28 28.04 -21.06
N ARG A 769 0.82 27.53 -20.47
CA ARG A 769 1.71 26.48 -21.00
C ARG A 769 2.51 26.82 -22.25
N TYR A 770 2.17 27.88 -22.97
CA TYR A 770 2.79 28.29 -24.23
C TYR A 770 3.49 29.64 -24.12
N ASN A 771 4.40 29.92 -25.06
CA ASN A 771 4.93 31.26 -25.26
C ASN A 771 3.93 32.16 -26.01
N ARG A 772 4.15 33.47 -25.90
CA ARG A 772 3.26 34.49 -26.44
C ARG A 772 3.04 34.32 -27.95
N GLU A 773 4.09 34.02 -28.70
CA GLU A 773 4.06 33.90 -30.16
C GLU A 773 3.20 32.73 -30.63
N THR A 774 3.08 31.68 -29.81
CA THR A 774 2.24 30.52 -30.11
C THR A 774 0.75 30.80 -29.83
N LEU A 775 0.47 31.63 -28.82
CA LEU A 775 -0.89 32.06 -28.45
C LEU A 775 -1.49 33.10 -29.41
N GLU A 776 -0.69 33.68 -30.30
CA GLU A 776 -1.18 34.57 -31.36
C GLU A 776 -2.00 33.82 -32.42
N ILE A 777 -1.73 32.53 -32.63
CA ILE A 777 -2.44 31.73 -33.64
C ILE A 777 -3.84 31.39 -33.14
N ARG A 778 -4.85 31.75 -33.94
CA ARG A 778 -6.26 31.52 -33.59
C ARG A 778 -6.95 30.55 -34.55
N TYR A 779 -7.80 29.69 -33.99
CA TYR A 779 -8.76 28.86 -34.71
C TYR A 779 -10.17 29.25 -34.28
N LYS A 780 -11.01 29.68 -35.25
CA LYS A 780 -12.34 30.25 -35.00
C LYS A 780 -12.35 31.31 -33.87
N GLY A 781 -11.35 32.21 -33.88
CA GLY A 781 -11.22 33.29 -32.90
C GLY A 781 -10.60 32.91 -31.56
N LYS A 782 -10.34 31.62 -31.28
CA LYS A 782 -9.72 31.17 -30.03
C LYS A 782 -8.31 30.62 -30.22
N ASN A 783 -7.41 30.92 -29.30
CA ASN A 783 -6.07 30.32 -29.28
C ASN A 783 -6.08 28.92 -28.63
N ILE A 784 -4.95 28.22 -28.67
CA ILE A 784 -4.86 26.84 -28.16
C ILE A 784 -5.06 26.73 -26.65
N HIS A 785 -4.62 27.70 -25.87
CA HIS A 785 -4.83 27.72 -24.42
C HIS A 785 -6.32 27.90 -24.10
N GLU A 786 -6.99 28.86 -24.76
CA GLU A 786 -8.43 29.10 -24.61
C GLU A 786 -9.29 27.88 -24.97
N ILE A 787 -8.83 27.03 -25.90
CA ILE A 787 -9.50 25.76 -26.22
C ILE A 787 -9.22 24.70 -25.15
N LEU A 788 -8.01 24.66 -24.60
CA LEU A 788 -7.70 23.77 -23.47
C LEU A 788 -8.46 24.16 -22.20
N GLU A 789 -8.79 25.44 -22.02
CA GLU A 789 -9.66 25.96 -20.95
C GLU A 789 -11.16 25.85 -21.28
N MET A 790 -11.56 25.21 -22.38
CA MET A 790 -12.98 24.87 -22.59
C MET A 790 -13.38 23.68 -21.75
N THR A 791 -14.60 23.73 -21.23
CA THR A 791 -15.29 22.54 -20.74
C THR A 791 -15.51 21.54 -21.89
N VAL A 792 -15.66 20.26 -21.57
CA VAL A 792 -16.02 19.25 -22.57
C VAL A 792 -17.33 19.60 -23.28
N GLU A 793 -18.32 20.13 -22.54
CA GLU A 793 -19.60 20.60 -23.09
C GLU A 793 -19.44 21.71 -24.14
N ASP A 794 -18.68 22.75 -23.79
CA ASP A 794 -18.40 23.87 -24.71
C ASP A 794 -17.59 23.40 -25.93
N ALA A 795 -16.60 22.53 -25.69
CA ALA A 795 -15.79 21.96 -26.75
C ALA A 795 -16.61 21.08 -27.70
N ALA A 796 -17.55 20.28 -27.19
CA ALA A 796 -18.42 19.43 -27.99
C ALA A 796 -19.23 20.26 -28.99
N THR A 797 -19.77 21.39 -28.51
CA THR A 797 -20.49 22.36 -29.35
C THR A 797 -19.54 23.04 -30.35
N PHE A 798 -18.36 23.47 -29.91
CA PHE A 798 -17.39 24.19 -30.75
C PHE A 798 -16.82 23.34 -31.91
N PHE A 799 -16.63 22.03 -31.67
CA PHE A 799 -16.06 21.07 -32.60
C PHE A 799 -17.08 20.15 -33.28
N GLN A 800 -18.39 20.43 -33.17
CA GLN A 800 -19.46 19.61 -33.74
C GLN A 800 -19.27 19.29 -35.23
N ASN A 801 -18.70 20.23 -36.00
CA ASN A 801 -18.45 20.08 -37.44
C ASN A 801 -17.19 19.26 -37.78
N ILE A 802 -16.47 18.71 -36.79
CA ILE A 802 -15.26 17.92 -36.99
C ILE A 802 -15.50 16.51 -36.45
N PRO A 803 -15.95 15.55 -37.28
CA PRO A 803 -16.48 14.27 -36.82
C PRO A 803 -15.55 13.48 -35.90
N ILE A 804 -14.23 13.48 -36.20
CA ILE A 804 -13.21 12.77 -35.41
C ILE A 804 -13.11 13.32 -33.98
N VAL A 805 -13.25 14.65 -33.82
CA VAL A 805 -13.17 15.33 -32.53
C VAL A 805 -14.53 15.25 -31.82
N ALA A 806 -15.63 15.53 -32.54
CA ALA A 806 -16.99 15.51 -32.03
C ALA A 806 -17.35 14.15 -31.41
N LYS A 807 -17.03 13.03 -32.09
CA LYS A 807 -17.28 11.68 -31.55
C LYS A 807 -16.61 11.46 -30.19
N LYS A 808 -15.36 11.90 -30.04
CA LYS A 808 -14.58 11.72 -28.80
C LYS A 808 -15.03 12.65 -27.67
N LEU A 809 -15.50 13.86 -28.02
CA LEU A 809 -16.09 14.76 -27.03
C LEU A 809 -17.45 14.25 -26.56
N GLN A 810 -18.27 13.72 -27.47
CA GLN A 810 -19.54 13.12 -27.11
C GLN A 810 -19.36 11.95 -26.14
N THR A 811 -18.35 11.08 -26.34
CA THR A 811 -18.12 9.99 -25.38
C THR A 811 -17.68 10.49 -24.00
N LEU A 812 -17.03 11.65 -23.89
CA LEU A 812 -16.74 12.28 -22.59
C LEU A 812 -18.01 12.86 -21.94
N VAL A 813 -18.92 13.44 -22.74
CA VAL A 813 -20.23 13.91 -22.26
C VAL A 813 -21.08 12.74 -21.77
N ASP A 814 -21.14 11.66 -22.55
CA ASP A 814 -21.97 10.47 -22.25
C ASP A 814 -21.56 9.78 -20.94
N VAL A 815 -20.28 9.85 -20.55
CA VAL A 815 -19.80 9.33 -19.26
C VAL A 815 -19.95 10.33 -18.10
N GLY A 816 -20.63 11.46 -18.31
CA GLY A 816 -20.89 12.45 -17.26
C GLY A 816 -19.74 13.42 -16.97
N LEU A 817 -18.79 13.59 -17.90
CA LEU A 817 -17.65 14.49 -17.75
C LEU A 817 -17.81 15.81 -18.53
N SER A 818 -19.04 16.28 -18.71
CA SER A 818 -19.32 17.54 -19.42
C SER A 818 -18.61 18.75 -18.82
N TYR A 819 -18.40 18.75 -17.51
CA TYR A 819 -17.90 19.89 -16.74
C TYR A 819 -16.37 20.03 -16.68
N ILE A 820 -15.60 18.99 -17.00
CA ILE A 820 -14.13 19.06 -16.88
C ILE A 820 -13.53 19.90 -18.02
N HIS A 821 -12.40 20.54 -17.75
CA HIS A 821 -11.68 21.27 -18.80
C HIS A 821 -10.78 20.33 -19.61
N LEU A 822 -10.66 20.55 -20.92
CA LEU A 822 -9.84 19.71 -21.81
C LEU A 822 -8.36 19.64 -21.39
N GLY A 823 -7.83 20.77 -20.91
CA GLY A 823 -6.47 20.95 -20.44
C GLY A 823 -6.25 20.68 -18.95
N GLN A 824 -7.31 20.32 -18.20
CA GLN A 824 -7.24 20.15 -16.75
C GLN A 824 -6.11 19.19 -16.35
N ASN A 825 -5.34 19.59 -15.35
CA ASN A 825 -4.20 18.81 -14.90
C ASN A 825 -4.66 17.45 -14.33
N ALA A 826 -4.06 16.36 -14.81
CA ALA A 826 -4.37 15.01 -14.34
C ALA A 826 -4.21 14.81 -12.83
N THR A 827 -3.33 15.56 -12.17
CA THR A 827 -3.12 15.48 -10.71
C THR A 827 -4.28 16.08 -9.91
N THR A 828 -5.16 16.84 -10.56
CA THR A 828 -6.34 17.47 -9.95
C THR A 828 -7.64 16.68 -10.20
N LEU A 829 -7.56 15.62 -10.99
CA LEU A 829 -8.71 14.75 -11.26
C LEU A 829 -8.88 13.74 -10.14
N SER A 830 -10.13 13.50 -9.74
CA SER A 830 -10.50 12.39 -8.86
C SER A 830 -10.25 11.03 -9.51
N GLY A 831 -10.18 9.97 -8.70
CA GLY A 831 -10.06 8.59 -9.19
C GLY A 831 -11.21 8.20 -10.12
N GLY A 832 -12.45 8.55 -9.76
CA GLY A 832 -13.64 8.31 -10.58
C GLY A 832 -13.66 9.12 -11.89
N GLU A 833 -13.18 10.37 -11.90
CA GLU A 833 -13.01 11.13 -13.16
C GLU A 833 -11.95 10.49 -14.06
N ALA A 834 -10.80 10.12 -13.49
CA ALA A 834 -9.74 9.42 -14.21
C ALA A 834 -10.24 8.11 -14.83
N GLN A 835 -11.04 7.35 -14.09
CA GLN A 835 -11.67 6.11 -14.56
C GLN A 835 -12.64 6.37 -15.71
N ARG A 836 -13.53 7.37 -15.58
CA ARG A 836 -14.49 7.74 -16.64
C ARG A 836 -13.81 8.24 -17.91
N ILE A 837 -12.69 8.96 -17.81
CA ILE A 837 -11.87 9.35 -18.99
C ILE A 837 -11.32 8.12 -19.72
N LYS A 838 -10.89 7.08 -18.98
CA LYS A 838 -10.44 5.82 -19.56
C LYS A 838 -11.59 5.08 -20.26
N LEU A 839 -12.77 5.04 -19.63
CA LEU A 839 -13.97 4.47 -20.22
C LEU A 839 -14.36 5.19 -21.52
N ALA A 840 -14.41 6.53 -21.51
CA ALA A 840 -14.71 7.35 -22.69
C ALA A 840 -13.73 7.10 -23.86
N LYS A 841 -12.46 6.85 -23.55
CA LYS A 841 -11.44 6.52 -24.56
C LYS A 841 -11.75 5.19 -25.24
N GLU A 842 -12.13 4.16 -24.49
CA GLU A 842 -12.44 2.85 -25.08
C GLU A 842 -13.78 2.87 -25.83
N LEU A 843 -14.79 3.58 -25.32
CA LEU A 843 -16.06 3.84 -26.03
C LEU A 843 -15.86 4.52 -27.39
N SER A 844 -14.81 5.33 -27.55
CA SER A 844 -14.52 6.01 -28.80
C SER A 844 -13.96 5.08 -29.90
N LYS A 845 -13.43 3.91 -29.53
CA LYS A 845 -12.84 2.93 -30.45
C LYS A 845 -13.92 2.14 -31.20
N ARG A 846 -13.49 1.36 -32.20
CA ARG A 846 -14.37 0.39 -32.87
C ARG A 846 -14.48 -0.85 -32.00
N ASP A 847 -15.71 -1.32 -31.87
CA ASP A 847 -16.05 -2.48 -31.06
C ASP A 847 -15.82 -3.76 -31.86
N THR A 848 -15.35 -4.82 -31.21
CA THR A 848 -15.24 -6.17 -31.79
C THR A 848 -16.39 -7.08 -31.35
N GLY A 849 -17.16 -6.68 -30.33
CA GLY A 849 -18.25 -7.47 -29.75
C GLY A 849 -17.79 -8.58 -28.80
N ASN A 850 -16.50 -8.89 -28.73
CA ASN A 850 -15.92 -9.92 -27.84
C ASN A 850 -14.83 -9.34 -26.94
N THR A 851 -15.02 -8.11 -26.45
CA THR A 851 -14.09 -7.47 -25.51
C THR A 851 -14.58 -7.66 -24.07
N LEU A 852 -13.66 -8.01 -23.16
CA LEU A 852 -13.91 -8.08 -21.73
C LEU A 852 -13.48 -6.77 -21.05
N TYR A 853 -14.43 -6.06 -20.44
CA TYR A 853 -14.19 -4.86 -19.64
C TYR A 853 -14.23 -5.21 -18.15
N ILE A 854 -13.23 -4.75 -17.41
CA ILE A 854 -13.17 -4.89 -15.95
C ILE A 854 -13.18 -3.50 -15.34
N LEU A 855 -14.17 -3.21 -14.49
CA LEU A 855 -14.31 -1.95 -13.77
C LEU A 855 -14.26 -2.20 -12.26
N ASP A 856 -13.42 -1.44 -11.57
CA ASP A 856 -13.26 -1.51 -10.12
C ASP A 856 -13.96 -0.30 -9.48
N GLU A 857 -15.04 -0.58 -8.75
CA GLU A 857 -15.91 0.40 -8.05
C GLU A 857 -16.22 1.65 -8.89
N PRO A 858 -16.87 1.53 -10.06
CA PRO A 858 -17.11 2.67 -10.93
C PRO A 858 -18.13 3.68 -10.39
N THR A 859 -18.82 3.38 -9.26
CA THR A 859 -19.71 4.32 -8.58
C THR A 859 -19.02 5.27 -7.60
N THR A 860 -17.72 5.08 -7.34
CA THR A 860 -16.95 5.99 -6.48
C THR A 860 -17.07 7.44 -6.97
N GLY A 861 -17.42 8.37 -6.07
CA GLY A 861 -17.56 9.79 -6.42
C GLY A 861 -18.88 10.18 -7.09
N LEU A 862 -19.83 9.25 -7.24
CA LEU A 862 -21.03 9.47 -8.06
C LEU A 862 -22.30 9.64 -7.22
N HIS A 863 -23.06 10.67 -7.58
CA HIS A 863 -24.43 10.84 -7.09
C HIS A 863 -25.38 9.86 -7.78
N PHE A 864 -26.54 9.57 -7.19
CA PHE A 864 -27.56 8.66 -7.74
C PHE A 864 -27.88 8.89 -9.23
N GLN A 865 -28.01 10.16 -9.62
CA GLN A 865 -28.26 10.54 -11.02
C GLN A 865 -27.09 10.20 -11.95
N ASP A 866 -25.85 10.32 -11.47
CA ASP A 866 -24.64 10.01 -12.23
C ASP A 866 -24.48 8.48 -12.37
N ILE A 867 -24.82 7.72 -11.32
CA ILE A 867 -24.88 6.25 -11.37
C ILE A 867 -25.88 5.80 -12.44
N SER A 868 -27.07 6.41 -12.49
CA SER A 868 -28.06 6.13 -13.52
C SER A 868 -27.52 6.35 -14.94
N GLN A 869 -26.77 7.44 -15.17
CA GLN A 869 -26.16 7.71 -16.48
C GLN A 869 -25.04 6.72 -16.82
N LEU A 870 -24.20 6.38 -15.85
CA LEU A 870 -23.14 5.39 -16.00
C LEU A 870 -23.72 4.01 -16.38
N LEU A 871 -24.78 3.58 -15.71
CA LEU A 871 -25.44 2.30 -16.00
C LEU A 871 -25.96 2.23 -17.44
N ILE A 872 -26.53 3.32 -17.98
CA ILE A 872 -26.95 3.38 -19.40
C ILE A 872 -25.75 3.15 -20.34
N VAL A 873 -24.58 3.70 -20.00
CA VAL A 873 -23.36 3.54 -20.80
C VAL A 873 -22.83 2.11 -20.73
N LEU A 874 -22.82 1.50 -19.54
CA LEU A 874 -22.39 0.12 -19.35
C LEU A 874 -23.34 -0.86 -20.06
N GLN A 875 -24.65 -0.67 -19.93
CA GLN A 875 -25.64 -1.47 -20.64
C GLN A 875 -25.46 -1.37 -22.16
N ARG A 876 -25.22 -0.18 -22.73
CA ARG A 876 -24.88 -0.04 -24.16
C ARG A 876 -23.62 -0.79 -24.58
N LEU A 877 -22.62 -0.92 -23.70
CA LEU A 877 -21.42 -1.69 -24.00
C LEU A 877 -21.73 -3.19 -24.04
N ARG A 878 -22.50 -3.68 -23.06
CA ARG A 878 -22.99 -5.06 -23.00
C ARG A 878 -23.86 -5.40 -24.21
N ASP A 879 -24.80 -4.53 -24.56
CA ASP A 879 -25.76 -4.76 -25.65
C ASP A 879 -25.08 -4.87 -27.05
N LYS A 880 -23.83 -4.44 -27.17
CA LYS A 880 -22.97 -4.66 -28.36
C LYS A 880 -22.29 -6.03 -28.39
N GLY A 881 -22.54 -6.89 -27.41
CA GLY A 881 -21.99 -8.23 -27.26
C GLY A 881 -20.83 -8.35 -26.25
N ASN A 882 -20.32 -7.23 -25.74
CA ASN A 882 -19.17 -7.25 -24.83
C ASN A 882 -19.53 -7.81 -23.45
N THR A 883 -18.50 -8.28 -22.75
CA THR A 883 -18.64 -8.72 -21.36
C THR A 883 -18.16 -7.62 -20.43
N ILE A 884 -18.91 -7.36 -19.36
CA ILE A 884 -18.54 -6.36 -18.35
C ILE A 884 -18.50 -7.05 -17.01
N ILE A 885 -17.34 -7.01 -16.35
CA ILE A 885 -17.18 -7.41 -14.95
C ILE A 885 -17.03 -6.12 -14.14
N VAL A 886 -17.89 -5.94 -13.15
CA VAL A 886 -17.86 -4.80 -12.25
C VAL A 886 -17.64 -5.30 -10.83
N ILE A 887 -16.62 -4.78 -10.13
CA ILE A 887 -16.49 -4.97 -8.68
C ILE A 887 -17.27 -3.84 -8.02
N GLU A 888 -18.31 -4.17 -7.25
CA GLU A 888 -19.17 -3.15 -6.65
C GLU A 888 -19.75 -3.57 -5.30
N HIS A 889 -20.12 -2.53 -4.55
CA HIS A 889 -20.85 -2.59 -3.29
C HIS A 889 -22.18 -1.84 -3.39
N ASN A 890 -22.32 -0.93 -4.36
CA ASN A 890 -23.53 -0.14 -4.55
C ASN A 890 -24.71 -1.01 -5.00
N LEU A 891 -25.80 -0.98 -4.21
CA LEU A 891 -26.97 -1.82 -4.44
C LEU A 891 -27.71 -1.50 -5.75
N ASP A 892 -27.65 -0.25 -6.24
CA ASP A 892 -28.26 0.11 -7.53
C ASP A 892 -27.54 -0.52 -8.71
N VAL A 893 -26.23 -0.72 -8.62
CA VAL A 893 -25.47 -1.45 -9.64
C VAL A 893 -25.71 -2.95 -9.54
N ILE A 894 -25.70 -3.49 -8.32
CA ILE A 894 -25.91 -4.92 -8.09
C ILE A 894 -27.30 -5.35 -8.56
N LYS A 895 -28.35 -4.57 -8.24
CA LYS A 895 -29.73 -4.89 -8.65
C LYS A 895 -29.96 -4.75 -10.16
N THR A 896 -29.11 -4.01 -10.87
CA THR A 896 -29.22 -3.81 -12.33
C THR A 896 -28.36 -4.76 -13.16
N ALA A 897 -27.42 -5.48 -12.53
CA ALA A 897 -26.57 -6.47 -13.18
C ALA A 897 -27.36 -7.68 -13.70
N ASP A 898 -26.88 -8.34 -14.76
CA ASP A 898 -27.50 -9.56 -15.28
C ASP A 898 -27.10 -10.81 -14.46
N TRP A 899 -25.89 -10.78 -13.91
CA TRP A 899 -25.32 -11.87 -13.11
C TRP A 899 -24.54 -11.30 -11.94
N VAL A 900 -24.51 -12.02 -10.82
CA VAL A 900 -23.83 -11.62 -9.58
C VAL A 900 -23.02 -12.79 -9.05
N ILE A 901 -21.80 -12.51 -8.58
CA ILE A 901 -20.95 -13.44 -7.84
C ILE A 901 -20.65 -12.80 -6.49
N ASP A 902 -21.16 -13.40 -5.42
CA ASP A 902 -21.00 -12.91 -4.05
C ASP A 902 -19.87 -13.68 -3.33
N LEU A 903 -18.82 -12.96 -2.93
CA LEU A 903 -17.68 -13.52 -2.19
C LEU A 903 -17.79 -13.26 -0.70
N GLY A 904 -17.42 -14.24 0.10
CA GLY A 904 -17.45 -14.14 1.57
C GLY A 904 -17.20 -15.50 2.23
N PRO A 905 -17.89 -15.81 3.35
CA PRO A 905 -18.92 -15.00 4.01
C PRO A 905 -18.35 -13.76 4.73
N GLU A 906 -17.09 -13.82 5.20
CA GLU A 906 -16.41 -12.72 5.90
C GLU A 906 -15.21 -12.17 5.09
N GLY A 907 -14.49 -11.20 5.65
CA GLY A 907 -13.21 -10.71 5.13
C GLY A 907 -12.01 -11.53 5.63
N GLY A 908 -10.86 -11.42 4.96
CA GLY A 908 -9.62 -12.07 5.38
C GLY A 908 -9.71 -13.60 5.35
N ASP A 909 -9.21 -14.27 6.38
CA ASP A 909 -9.19 -15.74 6.47
C ASP A 909 -10.60 -16.35 6.58
N GLY A 910 -11.58 -15.58 7.08
CA GLY A 910 -12.99 -15.96 7.10
C GLY A 910 -13.66 -15.93 5.72
N GLY A 911 -13.01 -15.32 4.73
CA GLY A 911 -13.52 -15.14 3.36
C GLY A 911 -12.97 -16.13 2.35
N GLY A 912 -12.86 -15.65 1.10
CA GLY A 912 -12.20 -16.36 0.02
C GLY A 912 -13.01 -17.50 -0.59
N THR A 913 -14.33 -17.51 -0.40
CA THR A 913 -15.26 -18.48 -0.99
C THR A 913 -16.40 -17.78 -1.74
N ILE A 914 -17.01 -18.46 -2.70
CA ILE A 914 -18.22 -17.99 -3.35
C ILE A 914 -19.41 -18.41 -2.48
N VAL A 915 -20.11 -17.43 -1.91
CA VAL A 915 -21.29 -17.65 -1.07
C VAL A 915 -22.52 -17.96 -1.94
N ALA A 916 -22.64 -17.24 -3.06
CA ALA A 916 -23.72 -17.38 -4.02
C ALA A 916 -23.27 -16.87 -5.40
N ALA A 917 -23.79 -17.49 -6.46
CA ALA A 917 -23.65 -16.99 -7.83
C ALA A 917 -24.97 -17.20 -8.57
N GLY A 918 -25.45 -16.19 -9.29
CA GLY A 918 -26.79 -16.22 -9.88
C GLY A 918 -27.26 -14.86 -10.37
N THR A 919 -28.54 -14.76 -10.69
CA THR A 919 -29.20 -13.46 -10.88
C THR A 919 -29.31 -12.71 -9.54
N PRO A 920 -29.49 -11.38 -9.54
CA PRO A 920 -29.79 -10.62 -8.32
C PRO A 920 -30.91 -11.23 -7.46
N GLU A 921 -31.93 -11.78 -8.10
CA GLU A 921 -33.03 -12.49 -7.45
C GLU A 921 -32.55 -13.77 -6.75
N ASP A 922 -31.71 -14.59 -7.40
CA ASP A 922 -31.13 -15.79 -6.79
C ASP A 922 -30.26 -15.46 -5.56
N ILE A 923 -29.46 -14.38 -5.64
CA ILE A 923 -28.65 -13.91 -4.51
C ILE A 923 -29.54 -13.48 -3.34
N SER A 924 -30.64 -12.76 -3.62
CA SER A 924 -31.57 -12.28 -2.58
C SER A 924 -32.23 -13.40 -1.78
N HIS A 925 -32.43 -14.57 -2.40
CA HIS A 925 -32.99 -15.75 -1.74
C HIS A 925 -31.97 -16.53 -0.90
N ASN A 926 -30.67 -16.28 -1.08
CA ASN A 926 -29.63 -16.97 -0.33
C ASN A 926 -29.40 -16.32 1.04
N LYS A 927 -29.84 -17.01 2.11
CA LYS A 927 -29.72 -16.54 3.50
C LYS A 927 -28.29 -16.39 4.01
N ALA A 928 -27.32 -17.07 3.40
CA ALA A 928 -25.90 -16.95 3.77
C ALA A 928 -25.25 -15.70 3.16
N SER A 929 -25.86 -15.11 2.13
CA SER A 929 -25.36 -13.92 1.46
C SER A 929 -25.73 -12.66 2.24
N PHE A 930 -24.71 -11.93 2.72
CA PHE A 930 -24.94 -10.59 3.25
C PHE A 930 -25.47 -9.66 2.16
N THR A 931 -24.96 -9.74 0.94
CA THR A 931 -25.47 -8.98 -0.21
C THR A 931 -26.96 -9.26 -0.41
N GLY A 932 -27.35 -10.54 -0.41
CA GLY A 932 -28.74 -10.97 -0.58
C GLY A 932 -29.69 -10.36 0.45
N LYS A 933 -29.26 -10.27 1.72
CA LYS A 933 -30.03 -9.66 2.81
C LYS A 933 -30.38 -8.18 2.54
N TYR A 934 -29.45 -7.39 2.01
CA TYR A 934 -29.67 -5.97 1.70
C TYR A 934 -30.32 -5.75 0.33
N LEU A 935 -30.17 -6.72 -0.59
CA LEU A 935 -30.75 -6.66 -1.92
C LEU A 935 -32.25 -7.02 -1.94
N ALA A 936 -32.69 -7.95 -1.08
CA ALA A 936 -34.07 -8.41 -1.04
C ALA A 936 -35.12 -7.29 -0.88
N PRO A 937 -34.98 -6.32 0.06
CA PRO A 937 -35.96 -5.24 0.21
C PRO A 937 -36.12 -4.37 -1.05
N LEU A 938 -35.02 -4.16 -1.80
CA LEU A 938 -35.02 -3.35 -3.01
C LEU A 938 -35.71 -4.04 -4.19
N LEU A 939 -35.67 -5.38 -4.23
CA LEU A 939 -36.38 -6.18 -5.23
C LEU A 939 -37.86 -6.40 -4.85
N GLU A 940 -38.17 -6.53 -3.56
CA GLU A 940 -39.53 -6.76 -3.06
C GLU A 940 -40.41 -5.50 -3.08
N GLY A 941 -39.86 -4.32 -2.81
CA GLY A 941 -40.59 -3.03 -2.79
C GLY A 941 -41.33 -2.70 -4.12
N ILE A 942 -40.90 -3.32 -5.22
CA ILE A 942 -41.50 -3.17 -6.55
C ILE A 942 -42.82 -3.94 -6.69
N ASN A 943 -42.96 -5.09 -6.03
CA ASN A 943 -44.19 -5.90 -6.10
C ASN A 943 -45.40 -5.20 -5.45
N GLN A 944 -45.18 -4.19 -4.60
CA GLN A 944 -46.25 -3.38 -4.02
C GLN A 944 -46.57 -2.14 -4.88
N GLN A 945 -45.58 -1.49 -5.51
CA GLN A 945 -45.81 -0.34 -6.39
C GLN A 945 -46.35 -0.73 -7.77
N GLN A 946 -46.09 -1.94 -8.28
CA GLN A 946 -46.74 -2.45 -9.51
C GLN A 946 -48.18 -2.94 -9.26
N ARG A 947 -48.62 -3.04 -8.00
CA ARG A 947 -49.99 -3.44 -7.59
C ARG A 947 -50.86 -2.27 -7.12
N ALA A 948 -50.30 -1.07 -6.97
CA ALA A 948 -51.01 0.17 -6.65
C ALA A 948 -51.10 1.05 -7.90
#